data_AF-A0A399D1T0-F1
#
_entry.id   AF-A0A399D1T0-F1
#
_cell.length_a   1.000
_cell.length_b   1.000
_cell.length_c   1.000
_cell.angle_alpha   90.00
_cell.angle_beta   90.00
_cell.angle_gamma   90.00
#
_symmetry.space_group_name_H-M   'P 1'
#
loop_
_entity.id
_entity.type
_entity.pdbx_description
1 polymer ?
#
loop_
_entity_poly.entity_id
_entity_poly.type
_entity_poly.pdbx_seq_one_letter_code
_entity_poly.pdbx_strand_id
1 'polypeptide(L)'
;MKNFLLGVICIFSLIILQSNSSEQDSKVLSKQKLFERFFGNKIHFDTAMVQKVLADRHGKRHYIDNNNDGKPEEVWFVDTDPKHNANKHPMLVRVFDEDNDLKAGNEPDYDSDLYIVDWNADGIVDVAVDYEDTDGDQDVDEMVQYYFDESFYNTVRTDKEGCLRIWWARDDGDDNLLWHTVDYRYYQRPCQQYSHFGGDETFNWLYLTKDADTLIPLFENPFLFYDRDNDGVTEDVIRVEGYADTLQYLRWSFDADNDATLEQPRDFDVTVVGCAPGWTVEKNRNSDFSVRIGKDVSEALTIRGIQSSPILKREDAVKYLSDITWARVQLTWDENDVNVAANPIDTFERWEGIIAPANKEADFYFPQIGGPSCSVFNKRTEIALQPTGPNEFYFSPADHRLHLKNADRSYIRVDFDNDSTEDMRYTWYDTNADGILDKLSIDTNGDMLADDSCKLDISGVKAVTWKYEDINAVVEPVIKNEPGQIYLFIKTINAALESMKNGASQEPIWNLILNNMQTAKIPTFIADELINSDESMLYYLRLVRDRQIAKLKKLGVTGKSSWKEFETARSMGDTETMTISLCKIFKLSAPVKDYEKWIAERRAKPESAKVAWNNEWFPPSWIWESEKASFRIYDGHLDMFGKHKEELIIPKLQNGVSYHSEQSWGMDVLHVDKSSGCGGLTLYVNGIAYPVRNDGNPGDPVFTGGLVKQTPDEVTIELLAKGVGPAQNSYTVIWRPTALAGRADSRMEVIVEGGNPDDKVELGIGIVRMNDESFFSKQKIGLIGSWGFQDPGIGWIGLGIIYPKSSFVRMDEQKEDHRVVLKCVPQKPIVYHIQGDWIRGHQFPCCPSSSDWENNLRKTAEMINLK
;
A
#
# COMPACT_ATOMS: atom_id res chain seq x y z
N MET A 1 16.32 56.41 -39.97
CA MET A 1 16.91 55.56 -38.92
C MET A 1 15.87 54.80 -38.09
N LYS A 2 14.83 55.44 -37.52
CA LYS A 2 13.78 54.73 -36.73
C LYS A 2 13.06 53.59 -37.48
N ASN A 3 12.71 53.78 -38.76
CA ASN A 3 12.03 52.73 -39.55
C ASN A 3 12.94 51.58 -39.98
N PHE A 4 14.26 51.80 -40.06
CA PHE A 4 15.22 50.75 -40.39
C PHE A 4 15.51 49.87 -39.17
N LEU A 5 15.58 50.47 -37.98
CA LEU A 5 15.76 49.73 -36.73
C LEU A 5 14.53 48.86 -36.39
N LEU A 6 13.30 49.35 -36.66
CA LEU A 6 12.06 48.58 -36.45
C LEU A 6 11.95 47.38 -37.40
N GLY A 7 12.38 47.53 -38.66
CA GLY A 7 12.37 46.46 -39.66
C GLY A 7 13.40 45.36 -39.35
N VAL A 8 14.58 45.72 -38.86
CA VAL A 8 15.61 44.75 -38.44
C VAL A 8 15.16 43.99 -37.19
N ILE A 9 14.52 44.67 -36.21
CA ILE A 9 13.98 43.98 -35.02
C ILE A 9 12.84 43.02 -35.39
N CYS A 10 11.93 43.39 -36.30
CA CYS A 10 10.86 42.48 -36.75
C CYS A 10 11.39 41.26 -37.52
N ILE A 11 12.43 41.42 -38.34
CA ILE A 11 13.06 40.31 -39.06
C ILE A 11 13.82 39.39 -38.10
N PHE A 12 14.55 39.93 -37.12
CA PHE A 12 15.18 39.11 -36.08
C PHE A 12 14.15 38.38 -35.21
N SER A 13 13.03 39.00 -34.84
CA SER A 13 11.94 38.33 -34.11
C SER A 13 11.26 37.24 -34.95
N LEU A 14 11.06 37.45 -36.26
CA LEU A 14 10.51 36.42 -37.15
C LEU A 14 11.46 35.25 -37.35
N ILE A 15 12.76 35.52 -37.48
CA ILE A 15 13.79 34.47 -37.62
C ILE A 15 13.91 33.67 -36.32
N ILE A 16 13.85 34.31 -35.15
CA ILE A 16 13.85 33.64 -33.84
C ILE A 16 12.57 32.79 -33.66
N LEU A 17 11.41 33.28 -34.08
CA LEU A 17 10.15 32.51 -34.03
C LEU A 17 10.17 31.31 -34.99
N GLN A 18 10.70 31.46 -36.21
CA GLN A 18 10.82 30.37 -37.19
C GLN A 18 11.91 29.35 -36.84
N SER A 19 13.03 29.79 -36.23
CA SER A 19 14.05 28.87 -35.73
C SER A 19 13.53 28.06 -34.55
N ASN A 20 12.78 28.69 -33.64
CA ASN A 20 12.18 28.00 -32.51
C ASN A 20 11.08 27.02 -32.95
N SER A 21 10.25 27.36 -33.96
CA SER A 21 9.23 26.45 -34.48
C SER A 21 9.84 25.24 -35.20
N SER A 22 10.84 25.46 -36.05
CA SER A 22 11.51 24.35 -36.77
C SER A 22 12.31 23.41 -35.85
N GLU A 23 12.89 23.92 -34.77
CA GLU A 23 13.54 23.09 -33.76
C GLU A 23 12.51 22.28 -32.94
N GLN A 24 11.35 22.86 -32.63
CA GLN A 24 10.26 22.18 -31.94
C GLN A 24 9.62 21.09 -32.80
N ASP A 25 9.37 21.36 -34.08
CA ASP A 25 8.86 20.38 -35.06
C ASP A 25 9.84 19.20 -35.22
N SER A 26 11.15 19.47 -35.24
CA SER A 26 12.18 18.43 -35.31
C SER A 26 12.21 17.54 -34.06
N LYS A 27 11.97 18.10 -32.87
CA LYS A 27 11.93 17.34 -31.60
C LYS A 27 10.70 16.45 -31.53
N VAL A 28 9.53 16.96 -31.89
CA VAL A 28 8.28 16.18 -31.97
C VAL A 28 8.46 14.99 -32.91
N LEU A 29 9.07 15.20 -34.08
CA LEU A 29 9.37 14.13 -35.02
C LEU A 29 10.34 13.08 -34.45
N SER A 30 11.33 13.48 -33.66
CA SER A 30 12.27 12.54 -33.03
C SER A 30 11.60 11.67 -31.96
N LYS A 31 10.70 12.26 -31.15
CA LYS A 31 9.89 11.56 -30.15
C LYS A 31 9.02 10.49 -30.81
N GLN A 32 8.23 10.86 -31.82
CA GLN A 32 7.31 9.92 -32.49
C GLN A 32 8.05 8.75 -33.14
N LYS A 33 9.21 9.01 -33.76
CA LYS A 33 10.05 7.94 -34.32
C LYS A 33 10.51 6.91 -33.30
N LEU A 34 10.71 7.29 -32.03
CA LEU A 34 11.05 6.32 -30.98
C LEU A 34 9.86 5.41 -30.65
N PHE A 35 8.65 5.96 -30.56
CA PHE A 35 7.43 5.17 -30.38
C PHE A 35 7.17 4.24 -31.58
N GLU A 36 7.38 4.72 -32.82
CA GLU A 36 7.27 3.91 -34.05
C GLU A 36 8.15 2.65 -34.03
N ARG A 37 9.27 2.65 -33.30
CA ARG A 37 10.15 1.48 -33.21
C ARG A 37 9.53 0.32 -32.45
N PHE A 38 8.64 0.59 -31.50
CA PHE A 38 7.95 -0.43 -30.71
C PHE A 38 6.61 -0.80 -31.36
N PHE A 39 5.88 0.21 -31.81
CA PHE A 39 4.46 0.05 -32.16
C PHE A 39 4.17 0.20 -33.65
N GLY A 40 5.19 0.50 -34.47
CA GLY A 40 5.03 0.71 -35.90
C GLY A 40 3.98 1.78 -36.20
N ASN A 41 3.05 1.47 -37.11
CA ASN A 41 1.99 2.40 -37.52
C ASN A 41 0.89 2.61 -36.47
N LYS A 42 0.85 1.84 -35.36
CA LYS A 42 -0.18 1.97 -34.33
C LYS A 42 -0.18 3.34 -33.64
N ILE A 43 0.95 4.04 -33.65
CA ILE A 43 1.12 5.38 -33.05
C ILE A 43 0.58 6.53 -33.93
N HIS A 44 0.16 6.24 -35.15
CA HIS A 44 -0.41 7.26 -36.04
C HIS A 44 -1.93 7.37 -35.85
N PHE A 45 -2.38 8.55 -35.43
CA PHE A 45 -3.78 8.79 -35.13
C PHE A 45 -4.52 9.28 -36.39
N ASP A 46 -5.67 8.65 -36.68
CA ASP A 46 -6.54 9.11 -37.76
C ASP A 46 -7.22 10.43 -37.35
N THR A 47 -6.92 11.51 -38.08
CA THR A 47 -7.41 12.84 -37.73
C THR A 47 -8.94 12.93 -37.74
N ALA A 48 -9.64 12.18 -38.59
CA ALA A 48 -11.10 12.22 -38.63
C ALA A 48 -11.70 11.52 -37.40
N MET A 49 -11.11 10.41 -36.96
CA MET A 49 -11.49 9.71 -35.74
C MET A 49 -11.23 10.56 -34.50
N VAL A 50 -10.06 11.20 -34.39
CA VAL A 50 -9.74 12.15 -33.31
C VAL A 50 -10.83 13.22 -33.19
N GLN A 51 -11.17 13.89 -34.31
CA GLN A 51 -12.20 14.93 -34.30
C GLN A 51 -13.60 14.38 -33.96
N LYS A 52 -13.92 13.16 -34.38
CA LYS A 52 -15.18 12.49 -34.05
C LYS A 52 -15.30 12.23 -32.55
N VAL A 53 -14.25 11.66 -31.94
CA VAL A 53 -14.24 11.33 -30.50
C VAL A 53 -14.31 12.60 -29.65
N LEU A 54 -13.55 13.65 -30.01
CA LEU A 54 -13.57 14.94 -29.33
C LEU A 54 -14.90 15.70 -29.46
N ALA A 55 -15.65 15.49 -30.55
CA ALA A 55 -16.93 16.15 -30.77
C ALA A 55 -18.10 15.45 -30.06
N ASP A 56 -17.93 14.21 -29.58
CA ASP A 56 -18.94 13.45 -28.86
C ASP A 56 -18.81 13.64 -27.34
N ARG A 57 -19.63 12.94 -26.55
CA ARG A 57 -19.55 12.96 -25.09
C ARG A 57 -18.26 12.29 -24.61
N HIS A 58 -17.42 12.99 -23.84
CA HIS A 58 -16.23 12.40 -23.22
C HIS A 58 -16.57 11.17 -22.37
N GLY A 59 -15.68 10.18 -22.32
CA GLY A 59 -15.91 8.85 -21.74
C GLY A 59 -16.73 7.89 -22.63
N LYS A 60 -17.34 8.35 -23.72
CA LYS A 60 -18.02 7.45 -24.67
C LYS A 60 -17.00 6.64 -25.46
N ARG A 61 -17.21 5.32 -25.53
CA ARG A 61 -16.38 4.39 -26.31
C ARG A 61 -16.78 4.40 -27.78
N HIS A 62 -15.79 4.39 -28.65
CA HIS A 62 -15.93 4.31 -30.10
C HIS A 62 -15.15 3.11 -30.63
N TYR A 63 -15.86 2.01 -30.86
CA TYR A 63 -15.30 0.75 -31.34
C TYR A 63 -15.04 0.76 -32.85
N ILE A 64 -13.95 0.10 -33.26
CA ILE A 64 -13.60 -0.17 -34.65
C ILE A 64 -13.49 -1.69 -34.82
N ASP A 65 -14.39 -2.25 -35.63
CA ASP A 65 -14.36 -3.64 -36.06
C ASP A 65 -14.08 -3.64 -37.57
N ASN A 66 -12.82 -3.81 -37.94
CA ASN A 66 -12.35 -3.72 -39.32
C ASN A 66 -12.75 -4.95 -40.12
N ASN A 67 -12.78 -6.11 -39.47
CA ASN A 67 -12.98 -7.39 -40.12
C ASN A 67 -14.48 -7.82 -40.14
N ASN A 68 -15.32 -7.16 -39.34
CA ASN A 68 -16.75 -7.39 -39.14
C ASN A 68 -17.11 -8.77 -38.54
N ASP A 69 -16.29 -9.29 -37.63
CA ASP A 69 -16.55 -10.53 -36.89
C ASP A 69 -17.34 -10.30 -35.58
N GLY A 70 -17.58 -9.03 -35.22
CA GLY A 70 -18.28 -8.64 -34.00
C GLY A 70 -17.37 -8.45 -32.78
N LYS A 71 -16.05 -8.57 -32.95
CA LYS A 71 -15.03 -8.29 -31.94
C LYS A 71 -14.18 -7.09 -32.41
N PRO A 72 -14.40 -5.90 -31.83
CA PRO A 72 -13.64 -4.73 -32.23
C PRO A 72 -12.15 -4.89 -31.95
N GLU A 73 -11.28 -4.58 -32.90
CA GLU A 73 -9.83 -4.60 -32.66
C GLU A 73 -9.33 -3.30 -32.00
N GLU A 74 -10.16 -2.26 -31.96
CA GLU A 74 -9.80 -1.00 -31.32
C GLU A 74 -10.99 -0.34 -30.64
N VAL A 75 -10.70 0.39 -29.56
CA VAL A 75 -11.64 1.31 -28.93
C VAL A 75 -10.98 2.65 -28.63
N TRP A 76 -11.72 3.73 -28.93
CA TRP A 76 -11.26 5.10 -28.73
C TRP A 76 -12.19 5.85 -27.78
N PHE A 77 -11.62 6.64 -26.88
CA PHE A 77 -12.37 7.51 -25.97
C PHE A 77 -11.53 8.67 -25.43
N VAL A 78 -12.20 9.72 -24.94
CA VAL A 78 -11.55 10.70 -24.06
C VAL A 78 -11.67 10.19 -22.64
N ASP A 79 -10.55 9.91 -21.99
CA ASP A 79 -10.53 9.48 -20.59
C ASP A 79 -10.95 10.64 -19.68
N THR A 80 -11.82 10.31 -18.73
CA THR A 80 -12.43 11.24 -17.78
C THR A 80 -12.12 10.90 -16.33
N ASP A 81 -11.27 9.90 -16.08
CA ASP A 81 -10.91 9.52 -14.72
C ASP A 81 -10.25 10.72 -13.99
N PRO A 82 -10.76 11.11 -12.80
CA PRO A 82 -10.28 12.27 -12.06
C PRO A 82 -8.84 12.13 -11.56
N LYS A 83 -8.23 10.93 -11.61
CA LYS A 83 -6.82 10.73 -11.23
C LYS A 83 -5.85 11.49 -12.13
N HIS A 84 -6.26 11.80 -13.36
CA HIS A 84 -5.42 12.45 -14.36
C HIS A 84 -5.24 13.96 -14.11
N ASN A 85 -4.06 14.47 -14.49
CA ASN A 85 -3.76 15.88 -14.32
C ASN A 85 -4.54 16.75 -15.31
N ALA A 86 -5.19 17.80 -14.79
CA ALA A 86 -6.05 18.68 -15.58
C ALA A 86 -5.36 19.33 -16.80
N ASN A 87 -4.05 19.53 -16.75
CA ASN A 87 -3.26 20.09 -17.85
C ASN A 87 -2.91 19.10 -18.97
N LYS A 88 -3.39 17.85 -18.87
CA LYS A 88 -3.27 16.82 -19.91
C LYS A 88 -4.57 16.56 -20.65
N HIS A 89 -5.66 17.19 -20.22
CA HIS A 89 -6.98 17.03 -20.85
C HIS A 89 -7.17 17.94 -22.07
N PRO A 90 -7.97 17.52 -23.07
CA PRO A 90 -8.60 16.20 -23.18
C PRO A 90 -7.55 15.11 -23.39
N MET A 91 -7.70 13.98 -22.69
CA MET A 91 -6.77 12.85 -22.77
C MET A 91 -7.38 11.83 -23.71
N LEU A 92 -6.88 11.78 -24.95
CA LEU A 92 -7.39 10.84 -25.94
C LEU A 92 -6.67 9.51 -25.78
N VAL A 93 -7.45 8.45 -25.64
CA VAL A 93 -6.95 7.08 -25.48
C VAL A 93 -7.45 6.25 -26.67
N ARG A 94 -6.50 5.51 -27.25
CA ARG A 94 -6.74 4.48 -28.26
C ARG A 94 -6.22 3.17 -27.69
N VAL A 95 -7.09 2.21 -27.49
CA VAL A 95 -6.72 0.86 -27.05
C VAL A 95 -6.80 -0.10 -28.21
N PHE A 96 -5.82 -0.99 -28.31
CA PHE A 96 -5.82 -2.13 -29.22
C PHE A 96 -6.02 -3.40 -28.43
N ASP A 97 -7.05 -4.14 -28.81
CA ASP A 97 -7.31 -5.50 -28.37
C ASP A 97 -6.35 -6.45 -29.10
N GLU A 98 -5.39 -7.05 -28.38
CA GLU A 98 -4.38 -7.92 -28.97
C GLU A 98 -4.66 -9.42 -28.78
N ASP A 99 -5.55 -9.81 -27.87
CA ASP A 99 -5.94 -11.20 -27.62
C ASP A 99 -7.30 -11.58 -28.26
N ASN A 100 -8.00 -10.57 -28.80
CA ASN A 100 -9.26 -10.66 -29.51
C ASN A 100 -10.44 -11.06 -28.61
N ASP A 101 -10.54 -10.51 -27.41
CA ASP A 101 -11.61 -10.78 -26.47
C ASP A 101 -12.65 -9.63 -26.35
N LEU A 102 -12.29 -8.43 -26.84
CA LEU A 102 -13.08 -7.20 -26.71
C LEU A 102 -14.43 -7.32 -27.41
N LYS A 103 -15.47 -6.81 -26.75
CA LYS A 103 -16.84 -6.80 -27.26
C LYS A 103 -17.36 -5.37 -27.37
N ALA A 104 -18.13 -5.09 -28.43
CA ALA A 104 -18.77 -3.80 -28.58
C ALA A 104 -19.74 -3.53 -27.41
N GLY A 105 -19.46 -2.49 -26.62
CA GLY A 105 -20.20 -2.13 -25.41
C GLY A 105 -19.48 -2.46 -24.10
N ASN A 106 -18.41 -3.26 -24.16
CA ASN A 106 -17.54 -3.60 -23.03
C ASN A 106 -16.36 -2.61 -22.93
N GLU A 107 -15.68 -2.61 -21.79
CA GLU A 107 -14.43 -1.90 -21.64
C GLU A 107 -13.25 -2.71 -22.19
N PRO A 108 -12.19 -2.04 -22.70
CA PRO A 108 -10.88 -2.68 -22.79
C PRO A 108 -10.39 -3.01 -21.38
N ASP A 109 -9.70 -4.12 -21.23
CA ASP A 109 -9.21 -4.64 -19.96
C ASP A 109 -7.71 -4.42 -19.82
N TYR A 110 -7.12 -5.09 -18.84
CA TYR A 110 -5.70 -4.95 -18.51
C TYR A 110 -4.98 -6.28 -18.69
N ASP A 111 -5.50 -7.18 -19.52
CA ASP A 111 -4.85 -8.43 -19.89
C ASP A 111 -4.64 -8.45 -21.41
N SER A 112 -3.38 -8.37 -21.85
CA SER A 112 -3.03 -8.37 -23.28
C SER A 112 -3.53 -7.16 -24.12
N ASP A 113 -3.90 -6.04 -23.49
CA ASP A 113 -4.33 -4.81 -24.17
C ASP A 113 -3.24 -3.72 -24.26
N LEU A 114 -3.16 -3.04 -25.41
CA LEU A 114 -2.22 -1.93 -25.65
C LEU A 114 -2.92 -0.56 -25.65
N TYR A 115 -2.60 0.26 -24.66
CA TYR A 115 -3.11 1.62 -24.49
C TYR A 115 -2.15 2.65 -25.09
N ILE A 116 -2.59 3.40 -26.09
CA ILE A 116 -1.86 4.53 -26.67
C ILE A 116 -2.55 5.85 -26.31
N VAL A 117 -1.79 6.79 -25.75
CA VAL A 117 -2.32 8.00 -25.12
C VAL A 117 -1.72 9.26 -25.72
N ASP A 118 -2.61 10.18 -26.08
CA ASP A 118 -2.33 11.51 -26.63
C ASP A 118 -2.88 12.56 -25.63
N TRP A 119 -1.96 13.27 -24.98
CA TRP A 119 -2.35 14.34 -24.06
C TRP A 119 -2.73 15.59 -24.84
N ASN A 120 -3.82 16.22 -24.42
CA ASN A 120 -4.44 17.37 -25.11
C ASN A 120 -5.06 17.03 -26.48
N ALA A 121 -5.03 15.76 -26.89
CA ALA A 121 -5.61 15.26 -28.14
C ALA A 121 -5.11 16.03 -29.38
N ASP A 122 -3.80 16.28 -29.45
CA ASP A 122 -3.17 17.06 -30.53
C ASP A 122 -2.69 16.20 -31.72
N GLY A 123 -2.91 14.88 -31.64
CA GLY A 123 -2.57 13.88 -32.64
C GLY A 123 -1.18 13.27 -32.45
N ILE A 124 -0.48 13.58 -31.36
CA ILE A 124 0.88 13.12 -31.06
C ILE A 124 0.88 12.22 -29.83
N VAL A 125 1.45 11.01 -29.95
CA VAL A 125 1.54 10.10 -28.81
C VAL A 125 2.47 10.65 -27.72
N ASP A 126 2.01 10.61 -26.48
CA ASP A 126 2.77 10.99 -25.28
C ASP A 126 3.22 9.80 -24.46
N VAL A 127 2.32 8.83 -24.32
CA VAL A 127 2.51 7.66 -23.47
C VAL A 127 1.92 6.44 -24.17
N ALA A 128 2.55 5.28 -23.98
CA ALA A 128 1.93 3.99 -24.23
C ALA A 128 2.02 3.14 -22.95
N VAL A 129 1.01 2.32 -22.69
CA VAL A 129 1.02 1.31 -21.64
C VAL A 129 0.61 0.00 -22.26
N ASP A 130 1.37 -1.02 -21.96
CA ASP A 130 1.29 -2.35 -22.52
C ASP A 130 1.06 -3.31 -21.36
N TYR A 131 -0.06 -4.01 -21.40
CA TYR A 131 -0.39 -5.05 -20.44
C TYR A 131 -0.30 -6.40 -21.16
N GLU A 132 0.37 -7.38 -20.56
CA GLU A 132 0.53 -8.71 -21.14
C GLU A 132 0.05 -9.75 -20.12
N ASP A 133 -0.79 -10.69 -20.59
CA ASP A 133 -1.08 -11.97 -19.91
C ASP A 133 -0.17 -13.03 -20.54
N THR A 134 0.83 -13.48 -19.78
CA THR A 134 1.86 -14.41 -20.23
C THR A 134 1.54 -15.86 -19.91
N ASP A 135 0.61 -16.12 -19.00
CA ASP A 135 0.27 -17.45 -18.50
C ASP A 135 -1.14 -17.95 -18.92
N GLY A 136 -2.00 -17.04 -19.35
CA GLY A 136 -3.29 -17.27 -20.00
C GLY A 136 -4.47 -17.37 -19.04
N ASP A 137 -4.39 -16.79 -17.85
CA ASP A 137 -5.44 -16.84 -16.84
C ASP A 137 -6.42 -15.65 -16.87
N GLN A 138 -6.17 -14.66 -17.75
CA GLN A 138 -6.91 -13.41 -17.95
C GLN A 138 -6.72 -12.37 -16.83
N ASP A 139 -5.48 -12.19 -16.36
CA ASP A 139 -5.08 -10.99 -15.64
C ASP A 139 -3.68 -10.48 -16.05
N VAL A 140 -3.12 -9.51 -15.29
CA VAL A 140 -1.90 -8.79 -15.72
C VAL A 140 -0.63 -9.41 -15.14
N ASP A 141 0.13 -10.09 -15.99
CA ASP A 141 1.47 -10.59 -15.64
C ASP A 141 2.56 -9.53 -15.81
N GLU A 142 2.53 -8.78 -16.91
CA GLU A 142 3.53 -7.75 -17.21
C GLU A 142 2.89 -6.41 -17.53
N MET A 143 3.49 -5.34 -17.00
CA MET A 143 3.09 -3.97 -17.28
C MET A 143 4.28 -3.15 -17.77
N VAL A 144 4.17 -2.57 -18.98
CA VAL A 144 5.23 -1.76 -19.58
C VAL A 144 4.74 -0.36 -19.92
N GLN A 145 5.37 0.65 -19.33
CA GLN A 145 5.06 2.06 -19.56
C GLN A 145 6.14 2.73 -20.41
N TYR A 146 5.74 3.40 -21.49
CA TYR A 146 6.64 4.06 -22.44
C TYR A 146 6.36 5.56 -22.47
N TYR A 147 7.36 6.39 -22.19
CA TYR A 147 7.21 7.83 -22.36
C TYR A 147 8.53 8.54 -22.63
N PHE A 148 8.46 9.64 -23.37
CA PHE A 148 9.65 10.40 -23.74
C PHE A 148 10.17 11.22 -22.57
N ASP A 149 11.48 11.16 -22.33
CA ASP A 149 12.15 11.94 -21.29
C ASP A 149 13.16 12.92 -21.87
N GLU A 150 12.77 14.19 -21.88
CA GLU A 150 13.64 15.31 -22.23
C GLU A 150 14.56 15.74 -21.08
N SER A 151 14.23 15.46 -19.81
CA SER A 151 15.03 15.98 -18.69
C SER A 151 16.34 15.21 -18.50
N PHE A 152 16.45 14.03 -19.12
CA PHE A 152 17.54 13.09 -18.95
C PHE A 152 18.91 13.54 -19.51
N TYR A 153 18.95 14.69 -20.20
CA TYR A 153 20.16 15.30 -20.76
C TYR A 153 21.29 15.58 -19.76
N ASN A 154 20.99 15.65 -18.46
CA ASN A 154 21.94 16.14 -17.44
C ASN A 154 22.43 15.09 -16.43
N THR A 155 21.92 13.84 -16.47
CA THR A 155 22.13 12.84 -15.41
C THR A 155 22.91 11.61 -15.86
N VAL A 156 22.83 11.21 -17.13
CA VAL A 156 23.52 10.03 -17.67
C VAL A 156 24.18 10.37 -18.99
N ARG A 157 25.23 9.61 -19.33
CA ARG A 157 26.13 9.76 -20.49
C ARG A 157 25.43 9.56 -21.85
N THR A 158 24.25 10.13 -22.06
CA THR A 158 23.50 10.10 -23.31
C THR A 158 23.80 11.34 -24.16
N ASP A 159 23.61 11.22 -25.46
CA ASP A 159 23.65 12.32 -26.40
C ASP A 159 22.48 13.31 -26.16
N LYS A 160 22.58 14.52 -26.73
CA LYS A 160 21.65 15.63 -26.51
C LYS A 160 20.28 15.47 -27.20
N GLU A 161 19.88 14.27 -27.59
CA GLU A 161 18.71 14.04 -28.47
C GLU A 161 17.50 13.36 -27.82
N GLY A 162 17.60 12.95 -26.55
CA GLY A 162 16.47 12.48 -25.73
C GLY A 162 16.35 10.96 -25.81
N CYS A 163 15.50 10.37 -24.98
CA CYS A 163 15.29 8.92 -24.97
C CYS A 163 13.84 8.56 -24.69
N LEU A 164 13.46 7.36 -25.11
CA LEU A 164 12.23 6.73 -24.65
C LEU A 164 12.57 6.04 -23.33
N ARG A 165 11.93 6.48 -22.25
CA ARG A 165 11.96 5.84 -20.95
C ARG A 165 10.95 4.70 -20.94
N ILE A 166 11.37 3.57 -20.38
CA ILE A 166 10.57 2.36 -20.26
C ILE A 166 10.61 1.89 -18.81
N TRP A 167 9.46 1.79 -18.18
CA TRP A 167 9.29 1.05 -16.92
C TRP A 167 8.67 -0.29 -17.26
N TRP A 168 9.34 -1.36 -16.87
CA TRP A 168 8.85 -2.73 -17.02
C TRP A 168 8.65 -3.31 -15.62
N ALA A 169 7.47 -3.85 -15.38
CA ALA A 169 7.12 -4.62 -14.18
C ALA A 169 6.63 -5.99 -14.59
N ARG A 170 6.89 -6.95 -13.70
CA ARG A 170 6.27 -8.26 -13.71
C ARG A 170 5.66 -8.52 -12.35
N ASP A 171 4.44 -9.03 -12.36
CA ASP A 171 3.79 -9.61 -11.21
C ASP A 171 4.32 -11.05 -11.05
N ASP A 172 5.24 -11.25 -10.12
CA ASP A 172 5.74 -12.61 -9.83
C ASP A 172 4.80 -13.35 -8.85
N GLY A 173 3.86 -12.64 -8.21
CA GLY A 173 3.00 -13.10 -7.13
C GLY A 173 1.61 -13.54 -7.56
N ASP A 174 1.20 -13.20 -8.79
CA ASP A 174 -0.13 -13.52 -9.35
C ASP A 174 -1.24 -12.90 -8.48
N ASP A 175 -1.06 -11.61 -8.13
CA ASP A 175 -1.90 -10.86 -7.18
C ASP A 175 -2.33 -9.47 -7.70
N ASN A 176 -1.93 -9.13 -8.92
CA ASN A 176 -2.23 -7.92 -9.67
C ASN A 176 -1.73 -6.62 -9.00
N LEU A 177 -0.71 -6.67 -8.12
CA LEU A 177 -0.23 -5.54 -7.33
C LEU A 177 0.80 -4.62 -8.03
N LEU A 178 0.63 -4.41 -9.33
CA LEU A 178 1.49 -3.56 -10.17
C LEU A 178 1.24 -2.04 -10.02
N TRP A 179 1.84 -1.22 -10.90
CA TRP A 179 1.82 0.24 -10.78
C TRP A 179 0.44 0.86 -10.90
N HIS A 180 0.11 1.71 -9.91
CA HIS A 180 -0.90 2.73 -10.09
C HIS A 180 -0.37 3.86 -11.00
N THR A 181 -1.03 4.07 -12.14
CA THR A 181 -0.67 5.14 -13.08
C THR A 181 -1.55 6.38 -12.97
N VAL A 182 -0.88 7.53 -13.05
CA VAL A 182 -1.52 8.83 -13.31
C VAL A 182 -1.03 9.31 -14.68
N ASP A 183 -1.91 9.86 -15.50
CA ASP A 183 -1.62 10.19 -16.91
C ASP A 183 -1.00 9.03 -17.71
N TYR A 184 -1.33 7.78 -17.31
CA TYR A 184 -0.76 6.55 -17.87
C TYR A 184 0.74 6.36 -17.63
N ARG A 185 1.34 7.09 -16.68
CA ARG A 185 2.76 6.92 -16.32
C ARG A 185 3.05 6.97 -14.83
N TYR A 186 4.26 6.52 -14.49
CA TYR A 186 4.81 6.60 -13.15
C TYR A 186 5.01 8.05 -12.67
N TYR A 187 4.51 8.33 -11.47
CA TYR A 187 4.84 9.52 -10.69
C TYR A 187 5.17 9.12 -9.25
N GLN A 188 6.31 9.58 -8.74
CA GLN A 188 6.80 9.21 -7.40
C GLN A 188 5.76 9.40 -6.28
N ARG A 189 5.07 10.54 -6.24
CA ARG A 189 4.15 10.86 -5.13
C ARG A 189 2.85 10.03 -5.16
N PRO A 190 2.11 9.94 -6.28
CA PRO A 190 1.00 9.01 -6.39
C PRO A 190 1.40 7.55 -6.13
N CYS A 191 2.54 7.10 -6.64
CA CYS A 191 3.05 5.75 -6.40
C CYS A 191 3.21 5.46 -4.89
N GLN A 192 3.83 6.40 -4.18
CA GLN A 192 3.98 6.39 -2.72
C GLN A 192 2.64 6.36 -1.96
N GLN A 193 1.49 6.52 -2.60
CA GLN A 193 0.18 6.46 -1.93
C GLN A 193 -0.70 5.32 -2.44
N TYR A 194 -0.60 4.98 -3.73
CA TYR A 194 -1.61 4.17 -4.41
C TYR A 194 -1.08 2.88 -5.06
N SER A 195 0.22 2.60 -5.06
CA SER A 195 0.77 1.32 -5.58
C SER A 195 1.14 0.40 -4.42
N HIS A 196 0.63 -0.83 -4.35
CA HIS A 196 0.83 -1.68 -3.16
C HIS A 196 2.30 -2.10 -2.98
N PHE A 197 2.84 -2.88 -3.93
CA PHE A 197 4.16 -3.52 -3.88
C PHE A 197 4.39 -4.32 -2.60
N GLY A 198 3.37 -5.05 -2.19
CA GLY A 198 3.42 -5.88 -0.99
C GLY A 198 3.46 -7.36 -1.36
N GLY A 199 3.43 -7.74 -2.63
CA GLY A 199 3.52 -9.12 -3.01
C GLY A 199 4.94 -9.51 -3.42
N ASP A 200 4.98 -10.32 -4.47
CA ASP A 200 6.19 -10.68 -5.18
C ASP A 200 6.26 -9.91 -6.50
N GLU A 201 6.95 -8.76 -6.56
CA GLU A 201 7.07 -8.01 -7.81
C GLU A 201 8.52 -7.76 -8.24
N THR A 202 8.71 -7.60 -9.55
CA THR A 202 9.99 -7.23 -10.17
C THR A 202 9.84 -5.97 -11.01
N PHE A 203 10.70 -4.96 -10.80
CA PHE A 203 10.74 -3.74 -11.62
C PHE A 203 12.10 -3.48 -12.26
N ASN A 204 12.07 -2.95 -13.48
CA ASN A 204 13.25 -2.42 -14.17
C ASN A 204 12.96 -1.07 -14.82
N TRP A 205 13.92 -0.16 -14.72
CA TRP A 205 13.95 1.05 -15.53
C TRP A 205 14.92 0.83 -16.71
N LEU A 206 14.39 0.88 -17.93
CA LEU A 206 15.13 0.82 -19.17
C LEU A 206 15.00 2.12 -19.98
N TYR A 207 15.92 2.30 -20.93
CA TYR A 207 15.77 3.35 -21.94
C TYR A 207 16.24 2.90 -23.32
N LEU A 208 15.68 3.55 -24.35
CA LEU A 208 16.11 3.43 -25.74
C LEU A 208 16.41 4.83 -26.32
N THR A 209 17.61 5.00 -26.87
CA THR A 209 17.95 6.20 -27.65
C THR A 209 17.70 5.95 -29.14
N LYS A 210 17.64 7.04 -29.92
CA LYS A 210 17.34 6.99 -31.36
C LYS A 210 18.23 6.04 -32.18
N ASP A 211 19.50 5.89 -31.79
CA ASP A 211 20.52 5.16 -32.53
C ASP A 211 20.86 3.79 -31.90
N ALA A 212 20.22 3.42 -30.77
CA ALA A 212 20.48 2.17 -30.07
C ALA A 212 19.51 1.07 -30.50
N ASP A 213 19.99 -0.15 -30.74
CA ASP A 213 19.17 -1.34 -31.09
C ASP A 213 18.96 -2.29 -29.90
N THR A 214 19.26 -1.84 -28.69
CA THR A 214 19.19 -2.63 -27.47
C THR A 214 18.72 -1.74 -26.33
N LEU A 215 17.80 -2.25 -25.51
CA LEU A 215 17.35 -1.58 -24.31
C LEU A 215 18.46 -1.59 -23.26
N ILE A 216 18.66 -0.46 -22.60
CA ILE A 216 19.71 -0.32 -21.59
C ILE A 216 19.03 -0.15 -20.23
N PRO A 217 19.13 -1.17 -19.34
CA PRO A 217 18.72 -1.06 -17.94
C PRO A 217 19.56 -0.02 -17.19
N LEU A 218 18.94 0.69 -16.27
CA LEU A 218 19.55 1.78 -15.52
C LEU A 218 18.80 2.03 -14.20
N PHE A 219 19.52 2.36 -13.13
CA PHE A 219 19.01 2.74 -11.80
C PHE A 219 18.22 1.66 -11.05
N GLU A 220 17.14 1.14 -11.59
CA GLU A 220 16.37 0.01 -11.06
C GLU A 220 16.70 -1.16 -11.98
N ASN A 221 17.73 -1.93 -11.61
CA ASN A 221 18.32 -2.95 -12.48
C ASN A 221 18.85 -4.15 -11.66
N PRO A 222 17.95 -4.96 -11.07
CA PRO A 222 16.50 -4.77 -10.92
C PRO A 222 16.11 -4.16 -9.55
N PHE A 223 14.82 -3.92 -9.35
CA PHE A 223 14.18 -3.75 -8.04
C PHE A 223 13.27 -4.97 -7.79
N LEU A 224 13.40 -5.64 -6.66
CA LEU A 224 12.74 -6.92 -6.35
C LEU A 224 12.08 -6.84 -4.98
N PHE A 225 10.84 -7.28 -4.90
CA PHE A 225 9.99 -7.38 -3.69
C PHE A 225 9.72 -8.85 -3.46
N TYR A 226 9.79 -9.35 -2.22
CA TYR A 226 9.52 -10.75 -1.90
C TYR A 226 8.54 -10.88 -0.74
N ASP A 227 7.45 -11.59 -0.98
CA ASP A 227 6.56 -12.13 0.06
C ASP A 227 7.08 -13.53 0.45
N ARG A 228 7.83 -13.56 1.55
CA ARG A 228 8.52 -14.75 2.06
C ARG A 228 7.59 -15.70 2.78
N ASP A 229 6.53 -15.20 3.40
CA ASP A 229 5.63 -16.01 4.24
C ASP A 229 4.23 -16.27 3.62
N ASN A 230 3.97 -15.67 2.45
CA ASN A 230 2.78 -15.77 1.60
C ASN A 230 1.52 -15.21 2.26
N ASP A 231 1.64 -14.07 2.95
CA ASP A 231 0.51 -13.37 3.56
C ASP A 231 -0.02 -12.17 2.73
N GLY A 232 0.64 -11.85 1.61
CA GLY A 232 0.37 -10.73 0.72
C GLY A 232 1.09 -9.43 1.10
N VAL A 233 2.09 -9.51 1.98
CA VAL A 233 2.96 -8.41 2.39
C VAL A 233 4.44 -8.75 2.08
N THR A 234 5.25 -7.73 1.80
CA THR A 234 6.64 -7.92 1.36
C THR A 234 7.56 -7.88 2.56
N GLU A 235 8.21 -8.99 2.90
CA GLU A 235 9.17 -9.04 4.00
C GLU A 235 10.54 -8.48 3.62
N ASP A 236 10.96 -8.59 2.35
CA ASP A 236 12.25 -8.04 1.94
C ASP A 236 12.30 -7.47 0.53
N VAL A 237 13.05 -6.37 0.42
CA VAL A 237 13.14 -5.60 -0.82
C VAL A 237 14.59 -5.35 -1.21
N ILE A 238 14.94 -5.72 -2.45
CA ILE A 238 16.27 -5.59 -3.03
C ILE A 238 16.23 -4.58 -4.18
N ARG A 239 16.92 -3.44 -4.01
CA ARG A 239 17.21 -2.51 -5.11
C ARG A 239 18.67 -2.61 -5.54
N VAL A 240 18.89 -3.04 -6.77
CA VAL A 240 20.19 -2.97 -7.42
C VAL A 240 20.24 -1.73 -8.31
N GLU A 241 21.15 -0.81 -7.98
CA GLU A 241 21.47 0.32 -8.84
C GLU A 241 22.55 -0.07 -9.83
N GLY A 242 22.24 0.02 -11.13
CA GLY A 242 23.13 -0.41 -12.19
C GLY A 242 23.05 0.43 -13.47
N TYR A 243 23.94 0.11 -14.41
CA TYR A 243 23.93 0.64 -15.78
C TYR A 243 24.36 -0.45 -16.75
N ALA A 244 23.46 -0.84 -17.66
CA ALA A 244 23.62 -2.05 -18.48
C ALA A 244 23.94 -3.26 -17.58
N ASP A 245 25.01 -4.00 -17.85
CA ASP A 245 25.47 -5.12 -17.04
C ASP A 245 26.32 -4.70 -15.82
N THR A 246 26.50 -3.40 -15.57
CA THR A 246 27.33 -2.89 -14.47
C THR A 246 26.52 -2.75 -13.20
N LEU A 247 26.94 -3.42 -12.13
CA LEU A 247 26.40 -3.20 -10.79
C LEU A 247 27.14 -2.04 -10.10
N GLN A 248 26.41 -1.10 -9.51
CA GLN A 248 26.98 0.09 -8.86
C GLN A 248 26.69 0.14 -7.37
N TYR A 249 25.43 -0.05 -6.98
CA TYR A 249 25.02 -0.02 -5.57
C TYR A 249 23.97 -1.08 -5.28
N LEU A 250 23.91 -1.49 -4.02
CA LEU A 250 22.85 -2.33 -3.45
C LEU A 250 22.13 -1.54 -2.36
N ARG A 251 20.81 -1.69 -2.28
CA ARG A 251 20.04 -1.50 -1.07
C ARG A 251 19.19 -2.76 -0.84
N TRP A 252 19.22 -3.30 0.36
CA TRP A 252 18.48 -4.51 0.72
C TRP A 252 17.85 -4.32 2.09
N SER A 253 16.53 -4.18 2.13
CA SER A 253 15.77 -3.87 3.35
C SER A 253 14.81 -4.98 3.74
N PHE A 254 14.44 -5.04 5.02
CA PHE A 254 13.56 -6.05 5.60
C PHE A 254 12.53 -5.41 6.51
N ASP A 255 11.29 -5.90 6.46
CA ASP A 255 10.40 -5.98 7.63
C ASP A 255 11.00 -7.07 8.52
N ALA A 256 11.66 -6.66 9.60
CA ALA A 256 12.42 -7.54 10.47
C ALA A 256 11.56 -8.12 11.59
N ASP A 257 10.47 -7.47 11.99
CA ASP A 257 9.62 -7.89 13.10
C ASP A 257 8.26 -8.46 12.69
N ASN A 258 7.90 -8.34 11.41
CA ASN A 258 6.71 -8.86 10.75
C ASN A 258 5.41 -8.21 11.24
N ASP A 259 5.42 -6.89 11.42
CA ASP A 259 4.25 -6.12 11.82
C ASP A 259 3.59 -5.31 10.69
N ALA A 260 4.15 -5.35 9.47
CA ALA A 260 3.48 -4.86 8.27
C ALA A 260 2.16 -5.61 8.01
N THR A 261 1.21 -4.94 7.34
CA THR A 261 -0.13 -5.49 7.07
C THR A 261 -0.61 -5.10 5.67
N LEU A 262 -1.64 -5.75 5.13
CA LEU A 262 -2.23 -5.36 3.83
C LEU A 262 -2.68 -3.87 3.81
N GLU A 263 -3.11 -3.33 4.94
CA GLU A 263 -3.47 -1.90 5.05
C GLU A 263 -2.25 -0.98 5.22
N GLN A 264 -1.13 -1.49 5.74
CA GLN A 264 0.14 -0.78 5.94
C GLN A 264 1.32 -1.66 5.46
N PRO A 265 1.45 -1.92 4.14
CA PRO A 265 2.33 -2.99 3.65
C PRO A 265 3.80 -2.56 3.50
N ARG A 266 4.24 -1.50 4.20
CA ARG A 266 5.49 -0.78 3.89
C ARG A 266 6.31 -0.42 5.13
N ASP A 267 6.28 -1.31 6.12
CA ASP A 267 7.00 -1.16 7.37
C ASP A 267 8.33 -1.91 7.29
N PHE A 268 9.42 -1.17 7.05
CA PHE A 268 10.74 -1.78 6.87
C PHE A 268 11.67 -1.26 7.96
N ASP A 269 12.20 -2.17 8.79
CA ASP A 269 13.00 -1.88 9.99
C ASP A 269 14.49 -1.69 9.72
N VAL A 270 15.03 -2.39 8.73
CA VAL A 270 16.47 -2.43 8.53
C VAL A 270 16.84 -2.47 7.07
N THR A 271 17.95 -1.83 6.72
CA THR A 271 18.57 -1.94 5.40
C THR A 271 20.07 -2.10 5.47
N VAL A 272 20.61 -2.76 4.46
CA VAL A 272 22.04 -2.74 4.13
C VAL A 272 22.24 -2.10 2.76
N VAL A 273 23.13 -1.11 2.72
CA VAL A 273 23.53 -0.41 1.51
C VAL A 273 24.99 -0.74 1.19
N GLY A 274 25.26 -1.15 -0.05
CA GLY A 274 26.60 -1.49 -0.53
C GLY A 274 27.06 -0.60 -1.68
N CYS A 275 28.32 -0.16 -1.66
CA CYS A 275 28.97 0.43 -2.84
C CYS A 275 29.83 -0.63 -3.52
N ALA A 276 29.64 -0.84 -4.82
CA ALA A 276 30.33 -1.91 -5.53
C ALA A 276 31.85 -1.65 -5.65
N PRO A 277 32.68 -2.71 -5.75
CA PRO A 277 34.07 -2.62 -6.14
C PRO A 277 34.36 -1.62 -7.27
N GLY A 278 35.39 -0.80 -7.08
CA GLY A 278 35.74 0.31 -7.98
C GLY A 278 35.19 1.67 -7.55
N TRP A 279 34.26 1.71 -6.58
CA TRP A 279 33.78 2.95 -5.98
C TRP A 279 34.89 3.71 -5.21
N THR A 280 34.91 5.03 -5.32
CA THR A 280 35.81 5.92 -4.55
C THR A 280 35.07 7.17 -4.08
N VAL A 281 35.53 7.77 -2.98
CA VAL A 281 34.91 8.98 -2.40
C VAL A 281 34.94 10.15 -3.38
N GLU A 282 36.03 10.31 -4.14
CA GLU A 282 36.24 11.46 -5.03
C GLU A 282 35.34 11.41 -6.26
N LYS A 283 35.10 10.21 -6.80
CA LYS A 283 34.30 10.03 -8.03
C LYS A 283 32.84 9.74 -7.73
N ASN A 284 32.53 9.14 -6.59
CA ASN A 284 31.19 8.76 -6.16
C ASN A 284 30.41 8.04 -7.28
N ARG A 285 29.28 8.60 -7.76
CA ARG A 285 28.48 8.02 -8.85
C ARG A 285 29.22 7.89 -10.19
N ASN A 286 30.34 8.58 -10.36
CA ASN A 286 31.20 8.52 -11.56
C ASN A 286 32.38 7.56 -11.41
N SER A 287 32.38 6.70 -10.38
CA SER A 287 33.43 5.72 -10.15
C SER A 287 33.54 4.67 -11.25
N ASP A 288 34.69 4.00 -11.29
CA ASP A 288 35.00 2.95 -12.27
C ASP A 288 34.58 1.60 -11.72
N PHE A 289 33.26 1.38 -11.61
CA PHE A 289 32.68 0.15 -11.06
C PHE A 289 33.12 -1.09 -11.86
N SER A 290 33.58 -2.12 -11.15
CA SER A 290 34.17 -3.33 -11.75
C SER A 290 33.27 -4.56 -11.70
N VAL A 291 32.17 -4.54 -10.95
CA VAL A 291 31.24 -5.66 -10.87
C VAL A 291 30.34 -5.69 -12.10
N ARG A 292 30.32 -6.85 -12.77
CA ARG A 292 29.46 -7.13 -13.92
C ARG A 292 28.52 -8.27 -13.59
N ILE A 293 27.25 -8.15 -13.96
CA ILE A 293 26.28 -9.23 -13.81
C ILE A 293 26.75 -10.41 -14.68
N GLY A 294 26.96 -11.57 -14.05
CA GLY A 294 27.45 -12.76 -14.73
C GLY A 294 26.39 -13.38 -15.63
N LYS A 295 26.80 -14.00 -16.74
CA LYS A 295 25.88 -14.62 -17.71
C LYS A 295 24.98 -15.70 -17.11
N ASP A 296 25.49 -16.45 -16.14
CA ASP A 296 24.78 -17.58 -15.52
C ASP A 296 23.69 -17.12 -14.54
N VAL A 297 23.74 -15.86 -14.08
CA VAL A 297 22.81 -15.25 -13.12
C VAL A 297 21.99 -14.11 -13.74
N SER A 298 22.05 -13.98 -15.08
CA SER A 298 21.40 -12.89 -15.80
C SER A 298 20.33 -13.40 -16.76
N GLU A 299 19.34 -12.54 -17.02
CA GLU A 299 18.37 -12.70 -18.09
C GLU A 299 18.32 -11.44 -18.97
N ALA A 300 17.72 -11.55 -20.15
CA ALA A 300 17.47 -10.41 -21.02
C ALA A 300 15.97 -10.33 -21.30
N LEU A 301 15.42 -9.13 -21.19
CA LEU A 301 14.01 -8.86 -21.45
C LEU A 301 13.80 -8.70 -22.96
N THR A 302 12.65 -9.15 -23.45
CA THR A 302 12.22 -8.95 -24.84
C THR A 302 10.96 -8.09 -24.84
N ILE A 303 11.11 -6.79 -25.04
CA ILE A 303 9.99 -5.85 -24.98
C ILE A 303 9.64 -5.43 -26.41
N ARG A 304 8.45 -5.82 -26.89
CA ARG A 304 7.97 -5.62 -28.29
C ARG A 304 9.06 -5.95 -29.34
N GLY A 305 9.75 -7.07 -29.15
CA GLY A 305 10.79 -7.57 -30.06
C GLY A 305 12.17 -6.93 -29.93
N ILE A 306 12.36 -5.96 -29.02
CA ILE A 306 13.67 -5.35 -28.74
C ILE A 306 14.26 -6.00 -27.49
N GLN A 307 15.50 -6.48 -27.61
CA GLN A 307 16.22 -7.12 -26.50
C GLN A 307 16.82 -6.08 -25.56
N SER A 308 16.85 -6.38 -24.26
CA SER A 308 17.63 -5.63 -23.29
C SER A 308 19.07 -6.11 -23.17
N SER A 309 19.93 -5.24 -22.63
CA SER A 309 21.16 -5.70 -21.98
C SER A 309 20.79 -6.58 -20.77
N PRO A 310 21.68 -7.48 -20.33
CA PRO A 310 21.36 -8.41 -19.26
C PRO A 310 21.02 -7.70 -17.94
N ILE A 311 20.00 -8.20 -17.25
CA ILE A 311 19.60 -7.84 -15.88
C ILE A 311 19.85 -9.03 -14.94
N LEU A 312 19.95 -8.77 -13.64
CA LEU A 312 20.10 -9.84 -12.64
C LEU A 312 18.76 -10.56 -12.47
N LYS A 313 18.77 -11.89 -12.51
CA LYS A 313 17.57 -12.69 -12.28
C LYS A 313 17.12 -12.66 -10.83
N ARG A 314 15.80 -12.64 -10.62
CA ARG A 314 15.16 -12.75 -9.30
C ARG A 314 15.66 -13.97 -8.50
N GLU A 315 15.59 -15.16 -9.10
CA GLU A 315 15.96 -16.45 -8.46
C GLU A 315 17.41 -16.51 -7.96
N ASP A 316 18.32 -15.76 -8.58
CA ASP A 316 19.75 -15.75 -8.25
C ASP A 316 20.16 -14.54 -7.40
N ALA A 317 19.31 -13.51 -7.29
CA ALA A 317 19.68 -12.20 -6.74
C ALA A 317 20.21 -12.29 -5.31
N VAL A 318 19.47 -12.94 -4.41
CA VAL A 318 19.81 -13.12 -2.99
C VAL A 318 21.21 -13.73 -2.84
N LYS A 319 21.47 -14.85 -3.55
CA LYS A 319 22.75 -15.55 -3.48
C LYS A 319 23.88 -14.73 -4.10
N TYR A 320 23.66 -14.21 -5.31
CA TYR A 320 24.68 -13.46 -6.04
C TYR A 320 25.13 -12.22 -5.27
N LEU A 321 24.20 -11.46 -4.70
CA LEU A 321 24.48 -10.23 -3.96
C LEU A 321 25.12 -10.50 -2.59
N SER A 322 24.78 -11.62 -1.95
CA SER A 322 25.37 -12.06 -0.69
C SER A 322 26.85 -12.43 -0.84
N ASP A 323 27.28 -12.95 -1.99
CA ASP A 323 28.65 -13.41 -2.23
C ASP A 323 29.62 -12.25 -2.59
N ILE A 324 29.11 -11.03 -2.81
CA ILE A 324 29.93 -9.88 -3.19
C ILE A 324 30.67 -9.32 -1.96
N THR A 325 32.00 -9.21 -2.09
CA THR A 325 32.79 -8.33 -1.22
C THR A 325 32.61 -6.88 -1.69
N TRP A 326 31.76 -6.12 -1.00
CA TRP A 326 31.49 -4.73 -1.30
C TRP A 326 32.70 -3.82 -0.99
N ALA A 327 32.83 -2.71 -1.71
CA ALA A 327 33.91 -1.75 -1.43
C ALA A 327 33.72 -1.07 -0.06
N ARG A 328 32.46 -0.92 0.35
CA ARG A 328 32.04 -0.41 1.65
C ARG A 328 30.54 -0.62 1.82
N VAL A 329 30.12 -0.74 3.08
CA VAL A 329 28.78 -1.12 3.49
C VAL A 329 28.29 -0.25 4.62
N GLN A 330 27.01 0.09 4.59
CA GLN A 330 26.31 0.74 5.68
C GLN A 330 25.06 -0.05 6.03
N LEU A 331 24.93 -0.46 7.28
CA LEU A 331 23.66 -0.90 7.85
C LEU A 331 22.93 0.32 8.44
N THR A 332 21.63 0.41 8.22
CA THR A 332 20.77 1.42 8.85
C THR A 332 19.54 0.74 9.42
N TRP A 333 19.29 0.92 10.72
CA TRP A 333 18.11 0.42 11.43
C TRP A 333 17.20 1.57 11.80
N ASP A 334 15.90 1.42 11.60
CA ASP A 334 14.84 2.33 12.02
C ASP A 334 14.43 2.08 13.46
N GLU A 335 15.23 2.52 14.43
CA GLU A 335 14.96 2.13 15.83
C GLU A 335 13.66 2.74 16.38
N ASN A 336 13.03 3.67 15.69
CA ASN A 336 11.81 4.30 16.20
C ASN A 336 10.59 4.00 15.33
N ASP A 337 10.69 3.05 14.41
CA ASP A 337 9.54 2.55 13.64
C ASP A 337 8.83 3.65 12.86
N VAL A 338 9.61 4.52 12.23
CA VAL A 338 9.08 5.61 11.40
C VAL A 338 9.95 5.75 10.16
N ASN A 339 9.66 4.94 9.16
CA ASN A 339 10.38 4.91 7.89
C ASN A 339 9.75 5.89 6.88
N VAL A 340 9.62 7.15 7.29
CA VAL A 340 9.12 8.24 6.43
C VAL A 340 10.26 9.13 5.92
N ALA A 341 10.06 9.77 4.78
CA ALA A 341 11.02 10.75 4.27
C ALA A 341 11.19 11.91 5.26
N ALA A 342 12.41 12.44 5.44
CA ALA A 342 12.68 13.58 6.32
C ALA A 342 12.01 14.92 5.89
N ASN A 343 11.18 14.91 4.85
CA ASN A 343 10.46 16.07 4.33
C ASN A 343 9.06 16.14 4.97
N PRO A 344 8.64 17.28 5.56
CA PRO A 344 7.37 17.41 6.30
C PRO A 344 6.07 17.22 5.48
N ILE A 345 6.17 16.96 4.17
CA ILE A 345 5.01 16.70 3.31
C ILE A 345 4.71 15.19 3.23
N ASP A 346 5.69 14.34 3.47
CA ASP A 346 5.49 12.89 3.39
C ASP A 346 4.91 12.35 4.70
N THR A 347 3.89 11.52 4.58
CA THR A 347 3.13 10.96 5.72
C THR A 347 2.95 9.45 5.60
N PHE A 348 3.65 8.83 4.65
CA PHE A 348 3.58 7.40 4.37
C PHE A 348 4.96 6.81 4.48
N GLU A 349 5.01 5.58 4.96
CA GLU A 349 6.23 4.81 4.98
C GLU A 349 6.67 4.37 3.59
N ARG A 350 7.98 4.25 3.42
CA ARG A 350 8.62 4.09 2.11
C ARG A 350 8.51 2.66 1.62
N TRP A 351 7.78 2.46 0.52
CA TRP A 351 7.75 1.19 -0.21
C TRP A 351 9.13 0.76 -0.72
N GLU A 352 10.07 1.70 -0.89
CA GLU A 352 11.38 1.36 -1.42
C GLU A 352 12.33 0.68 -0.41
N GLY A 353 11.86 0.41 0.81
CA GLY A 353 12.66 0.13 1.99
C GLY A 353 13.30 1.38 2.58
N ILE A 354 14.20 1.21 3.56
CA ILE A 354 14.86 2.33 4.23
C ILE A 354 15.87 3.00 3.29
N ILE A 355 15.61 4.25 2.92
CA ILE A 355 16.61 5.06 2.21
C ILE A 355 17.52 5.76 3.23
N ALA A 356 18.67 5.14 3.50
CA ALA A 356 19.62 5.66 4.47
C ALA A 356 20.18 7.04 4.06
N PRO A 357 20.25 8.02 4.99
CA PRO A 357 20.84 9.32 4.72
C PRO A 357 22.36 9.21 4.53
N ALA A 358 22.92 10.16 3.78
CA ALA A 358 24.37 10.21 3.58
C ALA A 358 25.10 10.47 4.91
N ASN A 359 26.11 9.65 5.23
CA ASN A 359 27.08 9.99 6.26
C ASN A 359 28.12 10.97 5.69
N LYS A 360 28.20 12.17 6.27
CA LYS A 360 29.05 13.26 5.77
C LYS A 360 30.34 13.45 6.57
N GLU A 361 30.60 12.60 7.56
CA GLU A 361 31.82 12.69 8.36
C GLU A 361 33.02 12.23 7.54
N ALA A 362 34.09 13.03 7.49
CA ALA A 362 35.17 12.87 6.51
C ALA A 362 35.80 11.46 6.50
N ASP A 363 36.08 10.91 7.69
CA ASP A 363 36.73 9.60 7.83
C ASP A 363 35.76 8.42 7.64
N PHE A 364 34.44 8.69 7.63
CA PHE A 364 33.38 7.67 7.59
C PHE A 364 32.33 8.00 6.54
N TYR A 365 32.71 8.75 5.51
CA TYR A 365 31.79 9.23 4.49
C TYR A 365 31.06 8.04 3.84
N PHE A 366 29.76 8.14 3.67
CA PHE A 366 28.96 7.17 2.94
C PHE A 366 27.88 7.91 2.12
N PRO A 367 27.74 7.62 0.80
CA PRO A 367 26.79 8.33 -0.04
C PRO A 367 25.34 7.88 0.24
N GLN A 368 24.38 8.79 0.05
CA GLN A 368 22.97 8.41 -0.06
C GLN A 368 22.71 7.76 -1.42
N ILE A 369 22.03 6.62 -1.42
CA ILE A 369 21.65 5.86 -2.60
C ILE A 369 20.12 5.85 -2.73
N GLY A 370 19.60 6.46 -3.79
CA GLY A 370 18.16 6.80 -3.92
C GLY A 370 17.79 8.09 -3.18
N GLY A 371 16.51 8.43 -3.12
CA GLY A 371 16.02 9.57 -2.36
C GLY A 371 14.52 9.85 -2.55
N PRO A 372 13.90 10.62 -1.64
CA PRO A 372 14.49 11.23 -0.44
C PRO A 372 14.78 10.21 0.68
N SER A 373 15.75 10.50 1.56
CA SER A 373 16.12 9.65 2.68
C SER A 373 15.21 9.84 3.89
N CYS A 374 15.22 8.86 4.80
CA CYS A 374 14.69 9.02 6.15
C CYS A 374 15.56 10.02 6.96
N SER A 375 15.11 10.36 8.16
CA SER A 375 15.88 11.22 9.07
C SER A 375 17.24 10.61 9.44
N VAL A 376 18.19 11.46 9.81
CA VAL A 376 19.46 11.04 10.46
C VAL A 376 19.29 10.74 11.94
N PHE A 377 18.16 11.14 12.52
CA PHE A 377 17.83 10.92 13.91
C PHE A 377 17.04 9.63 14.08
N ASN A 378 17.22 9.01 15.24
CA ASN A 378 16.61 7.76 15.68
C ASN A 378 16.89 6.57 14.77
N LYS A 379 17.79 6.72 13.78
CA LYS A 379 18.31 5.62 12.98
C LYS A 379 19.66 5.16 13.53
N ARG A 380 19.84 3.85 13.71
CA ARG A 380 21.16 3.28 14.00
C ARG A 380 21.94 3.16 12.71
N THR A 381 23.17 3.65 12.69
CA THR A 381 24.05 3.60 11.52
C THR A 381 25.31 2.83 11.87
N GLU A 382 25.64 1.81 11.08
CA GLU A 382 26.88 1.03 11.20
C GLU A 382 27.60 0.97 9.86
N ILE A 383 28.88 1.33 9.80
CA ILE A 383 29.63 1.50 8.55
C ILE A 383 30.89 0.64 8.56
N ALA A 384 31.07 -0.18 7.54
CA ALA A 384 32.32 -0.85 7.21
C ALA A 384 32.92 -0.25 5.93
N LEU A 385 34.09 0.36 6.02
CA LEU A 385 34.72 1.15 4.95
C LEU A 385 35.62 0.32 4.04
N GLN A 386 36.14 -0.81 4.53
CA GLN A 386 37.04 -1.71 3.79
C GLN A 386 36.76 -3.19 4.12
N PRO A 387 35.58 -3.72 3.77
CA PRO A 387 35.29 -5.15 3.94
C PRO A 387 36.35 -6.01 3.25
N THR A 388 36.81 -7.08 3.93
CA THR A 388 37.81 -8.02 3.38
C THR A 388 37.18 -9.29 2.80
N GLY A 389 35.88 -9.46 3.01
CA GLY A 389 35.05 -10.55 2.51
C GLY A 389 33.59 -10.11 2.40
N PRO A 390 32.68 -11.04 2.05
CA PRO A 390 31.24 -10.82 2.11
C PRO A 390 30.75 -10.30 3.46
N ASN A 391 29.58 -9.66 3.46
CA ASN A 391 29.00 -9.07 4.65
C ASN A 391 28.68 -10.16 5.70
N GLU A 392 29.05 -9.90 6.95
CA GLU A 392 28.75 -10.78 8.07
C GLU A 392 27.92 -10.01 9.11
N PHE A 393 26.90 -10.65 9.65
CA PHE A 393 26.01 -10.08 10.65
C PHE A 393 25.94 -10.97 11.88
N TYR A 394 25.68 -10.37 13.04
CA TYR A 394 25.50 -11.11 14.27
C TYR A 394 24.47 -10.47 15.17
N PHE A 395 23.76 -11.31 15.91
CA PHE A 395 22.92 -10.90 17.02
C PHE A 395 23.74 -10.89 18.31
N SER A 396 23.64 -9.79 19.06
CA SER A 396 24.23 -9.61 20.38
C SER A 396 23.16 -9.73 21.46
N PRO A 397 23.22 -10.78 22.31
CA PRO A 397 22.34 -10.87 23.48
C PRO A 397 22.63 -9.81 24.54
N ALA A 398 23.79 -9.15 24.51
CA ALA A 398 24.15 -8.17 25.53
C ALA A 398 23.37 -6.86 25.44
N ASP A 399 22.95 -6.48 24.24
CA ASP A 399 22.18 -5.27 23.96
C ASP A 399 20.95 -5.53 23.09
N HIS A 400 20.65 -6.81 22.81
CA HIS A 400 19.48 -7.29 22.08
C HIS A 400 19.34 -6.60 20.72
N ARG A 401 20.41 -6.62 19.93
CA ARG A 401 20.51 -6.01 18.60
C ARG A 401 21.25 -6.87 17.60
N LEU A 402 20.87 -6.71 16.33
CA LEU A 402 21.61 -7.22 15.19
C LEU A 402 22.62 -6.17 14.71
N HIS A 403 23.86 -6.60 14.45
CA HIS A 403 24.98 -5.73 14.09
C HIS A 403 25.69 -6.18 12.82
N LEU A 404 26.25 -5.20 12.11
CA LEU A 404 27.23 -5.40 11.04
C LEU A 404 28.59 -5.72 11.67
N LYS A 405 29.16 -6.87 11.32
CA LYS A 405 30.50 -7.26 11.77
C LYS A 405 31.58 -6.42 11.09
N ASN A 406 32.66 -6.14 11.81
CA ASN A 406 33.77 -5.30 11.36
C ASN A 406 33.34 -3.86 11.02
N ALA A 407 32.27 -3.36 11.64
CA ALA A 407 31.90 -1.96 11.51
C ALA A 407 33.00 -1.05 12.09
N ASP A 408 33.56 -0.18 11.26
CA ASP A 408 34.52 0.86 11.68
C ASP A 408 33.85 1.92 12.56
N ARG A 409 32.51 2.02 12.46
CA ARG A 409 31.71 2.99 13.19
C ARG A 409 30.29 2.49 13.41
N SER A 410 29.77 2.64 14.63
CA SER A 410 28.36 2.36 14.96
C SER A 410 27.83 3.39 15.96
N TYR A 411 26.67 3.99 15.65
CA TYR A 411 26.02 5.00 16.51
C TYR A 411 24.52 5.14 16.26
N ILE A 412 23.82 5.74 17.23
CA ILE A 412 22.47 6.32 17.08
C ILE A 412 22.55 7.78 17.51
N ARG A 413 21.97 8.68 16.71
CA ARG A 413 21.72 10.08 17.09
C ARG A 413 20.25 10.19 17.48
N VAL A 414 19.95 10.56 18.71
CA VAL A 414 18.57 10.55 19.23
C VAL A 414 17.99 11.95 19.15
N ASP A 415 16.77 12.06 18.64
CA ASP A 415 15.89 13.23 18.73
C ASP A 415 14.54 12.69 19.19
N PHE A 416 14.28 12.73 20.51
CA PHE A 416 13.10 12.02 21.04
C PHE A 416 11.83 12.87 20.97
N ASP A 417 11.96 14.20 20.82
CA ASP A 417 10.83 15.15 20.81
C ASP A 417 10.55 15.80 19.44
N ASN A 418 11.27 15.33 18.41
CA ASN A 418 11.13 15.72 17.00
C ASN A 418 11.40 17.22 16.78
N ASP A 419 12.43 17.76 17.44
CA ASP A 419 12.83 19.17 17.30
C ASP A 419 14.04 19.42 16.41
N SER A 420 14.52 18.34 15.78
CA SER A 420 15.69 18.29 14.90
C SER A 420 17.02 18.57 15.62
N THR A 421 17.07 18.39 16.94
CA THR A 421 18.28 18.50 17.76
C THR A 421 18.68 17.13 18.29
N GLU A 422 19.99 16.89 18.41
CA GLU A 422 20.50 15.69 19.06
C GLU A 422 20.37 15.83 20.59
N ASP A 423 19.51 15.01 21.19
CA ASP A 423 19.25 14.97 22.63
C ASP A 423 20.11 13.95 23.38
N MET A 424 20.49 12.88 22.68
CA MET A 424 21.32 11.78 23.18
C MET A 424 22.11 11.14 22.04
N ARG A 425 23.17 10.43 22.41
CA ARG A 425 23.95 9.63 21.46
C ARG A 425 24.35 8.29 22.05
N TYR A 426 24.14 7.23 21.27
CA TYR A 426 24.77 5.93 21.52
C TYR A 426 25.96 5.77 20.59
N THR A 427 27.06 5.20 21.09
CA THR A 427 28.22 4.85 20.27
C THR A 427 28.79 3.52 20.74
N TRP A 428 28.90 2.59 19.80
CA TRP A 428 29.48 1.28 20.02
C TRP A 428 30.92 1.24 19.53
N TYR A 429 31.74 0.45 20.20
CA TYR A 429 33.14 0.24 19.87
C TYR A 429 33.47 -1.25 19.89
N ASP A 430 34.24 -1.68 18.90
CA ASP A 430 35.03 -2.89 18.96
C ASP A 430 36.41 -2.52 19.56
N THR A 431 36.61 -2.84 20.84
CA THR A 431 37.83 -2.44 21.55
C THR A 431 38.99 -3.41 21.39
N ASN A 432 38.77 -4.60 20.84
CA ASN A 432 39.78 -5.64 20.67
C ASN A 432 40.09 -5.94 19.18
N ALA A 433 39.38 -5.30 18.25
CA ALA A 433 39.47 -5.45 16.80
C ALA A 433 39.19 -6.88 16.30
N ASP A 434 38.25 -7.59 16.93
CA ASP A 434 37.80 -8.93 16.50
C ASP A 434 36.56 -8.91 15.58
N GLY A 435 36.04 -7.71 15.30
CA GLY A 435 34.88 -7.45 14.46
C GLY A 435 33.57 -7.37 15.24
N ILE A 436 33.57 -7.59 16.55
CA ILE A 436 32.39 -7.58 17.42
C ILE A 436 32.42 -6.34 18.33
N LEU A 437 31.30 -5.64 18.40
CA LEU A 437 31.14 -4.46 19.24
C LEU A 437 31.03 -4.91 20.71
N ASP A 438 32.03 -4.57 21.51
CA ASP A 438 32.20 -5.07 22.88
C ASP A 438 32.09 -3.96 23.96
N LYS A 439 31.85 -2.72 23.55
CA LYS A 439 31.64 -1.59 24.44
C LYS A 439 30.60 -0.62 23.91
N LEU A 440 29.67 -0.23 24.78
CA LEU A 440 28.71 0.85 24.55
C LEU A 440 29.11 2.11 25.37
N SER A 441 28.98 3.27 24.73
CA SER A 441 29.10 4.59 25.35
C SER A 441 27.83 5.39 25.09
N ILE A 442 27.36 6.09 26.11
CA ILE A 442 26.08 6.82 26.07
C ILE A 442 26.31 8.25 26.52
N ASP A 443 26.02 9.19 25.63
CA ASP A 443 25.81 10.60 25.92
C ASP A 443 24.31 10.79 26.17
N THR A 444 23.95 11.25 27.38
CA THR A 444 22.55 11.39 27.78
C THR A 444 22.04 12.82 27.69
N ASN A 445 22.81 13.77 27.15
CA ASN A 445 22.37 15.17 27.05
C ASN A 445 22.73 15.86 25.73
N GLY A 446 23.33 15.13 24.78
CA GLY A 446 23.69 15.62 23.45
C GLY A 446 24.88 16.56 23.46
N ASP A 447 25.69 16.60 24.53
CA ASP A 447 26.85 17.48 24.64
C ASP A 447 28.14 16.91 24.02
N MET A 448 28.04 15.74 23.39
CA MET A 448 29.10 14.94 22.79
C MET A 448 30.08 14.33 23.80
N LEU A 449 29.75 14.32 25.09
CA LEU A 449 30.52 13.66 26.14
C LEU A 449 29.77 12.46 26.69
N ALA A 450 30.48 11.36 26.90
CA ALA A 450 29.90 10.16 27.49
C ALA A 450 29.56 10.40 28.97
N ASP A 451 28.28 10.23 29.31
CA ASP A 451 27.77 10.24 30.68
C ASP A 451 27.83 8.84 31.32
N ASP A 452 27.75 7.80 30.50
CA ASP A 452 27.78 6.40 30.92
C ASP A 452 28.49 5.52 29.90
N SER A 453 28.98 4.37 30.35
CA SER A 453 29.56 3.34 29.49
C SER A 453 29.36 1.96 30.11
N CYS A 454 29.18 0.98 29.23
CA CYS A 454 29.04 -0.43 29.57
C CYS A 454 29.97 -1.27 28.70
N LYS A 455 30.64 -2.26 29.29
CA LYS A 455 31.30 -3.33 28.53
C LYS A 455 30.27 -4.42 28.28
N LEU A 456 30.17 -4.89 27.04
CA LEU A 456 29.22 -5.92 26.63
C LEU A 456 29.84 -7.32 26.74
N ASP A 457 29.06 -8.30 27.17
CA ASP A 457 29.43 -9.70 27.18
C ASP A 457 29.19 -10.30 25.79
N ILE A 458 30.28 -10.50 25.05
CA ILE A 458 30.25 -11.04 23.69
C ILE A 458 30.23 -12.58 23.64
N SER A 459 30.21 -13.28 24.78
CA SER A 459 30.31 -14.75 24.79
C SER A 459 29.10 -15.47 24.17
N GLY A 460 27.95 -14.78 24.08
CA GLY A 460 26.69 -15.31 23.55
C GLY A 460 26.35 -14.89 22.12
N VAL A 461 27.22 -14.14 21.42
CA VAL A 461 26.91 -13.65 20.07
C VAL A 461 26.65 -14.79 19.10
N LYS A 462 25.68 -14.58 18.20
CA LYS A 462 25.26 -15.57 17.20
C LYS A 462 25.38 -14.96 15.81
N ALA A 463 25.99 -15.68 14.87
CA ALA A 463 25.95 -15.28 13.47
C ALA A 463 24.51 -15.32 12.96
N VAL A 464 24.15 -14.34 12.13
CA VAL A 464 22.83 -14.22 11.49
C VAL A 464 23.08 -14.05 9.99
N THR A 465 22.38 -14.80 9.15
CA THR A 465 22.45 -14.57 7.70
C THR A 465 21.51 -13.43 7.31
N TRP A 466 21.81 -12.73 6.23
CA TRP A 466 20.99 -11.61 5.75
C TRP A 466 19.78 -12.13 4.97
N LYS A 467 18.89 -12.80 5.69
CA LYS A 467 17.64 -13.40 5.20
C LYS A 467 16.54 -13.12 6.22
N TYR A 468 15.32 -12.95 5.72
CA TYR A 468 14.18 -12.60 6.54
C TYR A 468 14.01 -13.56 7.73
N GLU A 469 14.01 -14.87 7.50
CA GLU A 469 13.71 -15.85 8.55
C GLU A 469 14.76 -15.86 9.67
N ASP A 470 16.03 -15.59 9.31
CA ASP A 470 17.14 -15.55 10.27
C ASP A 470 17.16 -14.24 11.07
N ILE A 471 16.78 -13.12 10.44
CA ILE A 471 16.64 -11.82 11.08
C ILE A 471 15.44 -11.82 12.03
N ASN A 472 14.26 -12.19 11.53
CA ASN A 472 13.03 -12.24 12.30
C ASN A 472 13.16 -13.16 13.53
N ALA A 473 13.79 -14.33 13.38
CA ALA A 473 13.99 -15.27 14.48
C ALA A 473 14.80 -14.72 15.67
N VAL A 474 15.56 -13.64 15.50
CA VAL A 474 16.28 -12.98 16.60
C VAL A 474 15.66 -11.64 17.02
N VAL A 475 14.83 -11.04 16.18
CA VAL A 475 14.22 -9.71 16.38
C VAL A 475 12.82 -9.81 17.02
N GLU A 476 11.91 -10.61 16.45
CA GLU A 476 10.53 -10.78 16.95
C GLU A 476 10.49 -11.12 18.46
N PRO A 477 11.32 -12.05 18.98
CA PRO A 477 11.32 -12.34 20.42
C PRO A 477 11.77 -11.17 21.29
N VAL A 478 12.63 -10.30 20.78
CA VAL A 478 13.12 -9.11 21.49
C VAL A 478 11.99 -8.09 21.61
N ILE A 479 11.34 -7.75 20.49
CA ILE A 479 10.26 -6.75 20.43
C ILE A 479 9.06 -7.20 21.28
N LYS A 480 8.72 -8.48 21.22
CA LYS A 480 7.61 -9.05 22.01
C LYS A 480 7.83 -9.05 23.53
N ASN A 481 9.08 -9.26 24.00
CA ASN A 481 9.34 -9.56 25.42
C ASN A 481 10.07 -8.44 26.16
N GLU A 482 10.95 -7.69 25.51
CA GLU A 482 11.81 -6.71 26.17
C GLU A 482 11.07 -5.45 26.65
N PRO A 483 10.06 -4.89 25.94
CA PRO A 483 9.33 -3.71 26.42
C PRO A 483 8.78 -3.91 27.83
N GLY A 484 8.14 -5.04 28.09
CA GLY A 484 7.62 -5.38 29.41
C GLY A 484 8.70 -5.51 30.49
N GLN A 485 9.85 -6.08 30.15
CA GLN A 485 10.97 -6.20 31.10
C GLN A 485 11.59 -4.84 31.43
N ILE A 486 11.83 -4.01 30.41
CA ILE A 486 12.41 -2.66 30.58
C ILE A 486 11.42 -1.76 31.32
N TYR A 487 10.12 -1.88 31.07
CA TYR A 487 9.09 -1.18 31.83
C TYR A 487 9.16 -1.48 33.34
N LEU A 488 9.29 -2.75 33.72
CA LEU A 488 9.43 -3.16 35.12
C LEU A 488 10.74 -2.65 35.74
N PHE A 489 11.81 -2.64 34.95
CA PHE A 489 13.07 -2.05 35.34
C PHE A 489 12.92 -0.55 35.60
N ILE A 490 12.27 0.20 34.70
CA ILE A 490 12.03 1.65 34.82
C ILE A 490 11.26 1.97 36.10
N LYS A 491 10.19 1.22 36.43
CA LYS A 491 9.47 1.39 37.70
C LYS A 491 10.40 1.24 38.91
N THR A 492 11.28 0.24 38.85
CA THR A 492 12.20 -0.08 39.94
C THR A 492 13.30 0.97 40.10
N ILE A 493 13.93 1.41 39.01
CA ILE A 493 14.96 2.45 39.05
C ILE A 493 14.38 3.82 39.42
N ASN A 494 13.16 4.14 38.99
CA ASN A 494 12.49 5.38 39.40
C ASN A 494 12.23 5.39 40.91
N ALA A 495 11.76 4.28 41.48
CA ALA A 495 11.60 4.15 42.93
C ALA A 495 12.95 4.24 43.68
N ALA A 496 14.02 3.67 43.12
CA ALA A 496 15.37 3.79 43.66
C ALA A 496 15.85 5.25 43.66
N LEU A 497 15.69 5.97 42.54
CA LEU A 497 16.07 7.38 42.40
C LEU A 497 15.31 8.26 43.40
N GLU A 498 13.98 8.09 43.53
CA GLU A 498 13.18 8.85 44.50
C GLU A 498 13.61 8.58 45.94
N SER A 499 14.02 7.35 46.27
CA SER A 499 14.54 7.02 47.60
C SER A 499 15.86 7.72 47.94
N MET A 500 16.64 8.09 46.91
CA MET A 500 17.92 8.80 47.07
C MET A 500 17.73 10.32 47.11
N LYS A 501 16.85 10.86 46.25
CA LYS A 501 16.57 12.29 46.15
C LYS A 501 15.18 12.50 45.57
N ASN A 502 14.33 13.22 46.29
CA ASN A 502 12.99 13.56 45.84
C ASN A 502 13.00 14.30 44.49
N GLY A 503 12.20 13.83 43.55
CA GLY A 503 12.11 14.33 42.17
C GLY A 503 13.23 13.85 41.23
N ALA A 504 14.15 12.98 41.69
CA ALA A 504 15.23 12.49 40.84
C ALA A 504 14.76 11.51 39.75
N SER A 505 13.56 10.93 39.87
CA SER A 505 12.98 10.08 38.83
C SER A 505 12.37 10.85 37.66
N GLN A 506 12.23 12.18 37.75
CA GLN A 506 11.67 12.99 36.66
C GLN A 506 12.47 12.80 35.37
N GLU A 507 11.77 12.49 34.29
CA GLU A 507 12.35 12.06 33.02
C GLU A 507 11.44 12.52 31.87
N PRO A 508 11.93 13.42 30.98
CA PRO A 508 11.12 13.98 29.89
C PRO A 508 10.57 12.96 28.89
N ILE A 509 11.33 11.94 28.53
CA ILE A 509 10.95 10.86 27.61
C ILE A 509 9.87 9.98 28.28
N TRP A 510 10.00 9.69 29.57
CA TRP A 510 8.95 8.99 30.32
C TRP A 510 7.65 9.81 30.34
N ASN A 511 7.73 11.13 30.56
CA ASN A 511 6.57 12.01 30.53
C ASN A 511 5.94 12.08 29.12
N LEU A 512 6.76 12.01 28.07
CA LEU A 512 6.31 11.93 26.68
C LEU A 512 5.50 10.65 26.43
N ILE A 513 6.00 9.49 26.85
CA ILE A 513 5.28 8.21 26.79
C ILE A 513 3.98 8.25 27.60
N LEU A 514 4.01 8.85 28.80
CA LEU A 514 2.80 9.03 29.63
C LEU A 514 1.76 9.95 28.99
N ASN A 515 2.18 10.83 28.07
CA ASN A 515 1.32 11.70 27.27
C ASN A 515 1.03 11.11 25.88
N ASN A 516 1.15 9.78 25.72
CA ASN A 516 0.90 9.05 24.47
C ASN A 516 1.68 9.62 23.27
N MET A 517 2.93 10.03 23.49
CA MET A 517 3.80 10.66 22.47
C MET A 517 3.31 12.01 21.92
N GLN A 518 2.23 12.57 22.47
CA GLN A 518 1.65 13.80 21.94
C GLN A 518 2.42 15.02 22.42
N THR A 519 2.87 15.85 21.47
CA THR A 519 3.41 17.19 21.74
C THR A 519 3.04 18.15 20.61
N ALA A 520 3.37 19.43 20.76
CA ALA A 520 3.20 20.38 19.66
C ALA A 520 4.21 20.16 18.51
N LYS A 521 5.28 19.38 18.72
CA LYS A 521 6.36 19.15 17.76
C LYS A 521 6.24 17.81 17.03
N ILE A 522 5.58 16.82 17.64
CA ILE A 522 5.32 15.51 17.04
C ILE A 522 3.94 15.56 16.37
N PRO A 523 3.85 15.39 15.03
CA PRO A 523 2.57 15.29 14.34
C PRO A 523 1.68 14.18 14.92
N THR A 524 0.36 14.36 14.91
CA THR A 524 -0.56 13.38 15.50
C THR A 524 -0.44 11.99 14.88
N PHE A 525 -0.25 11.89 13.56
CA PHE A 525 -0.10 10.58 12.90
C PHE A 525 1.17 9.85 13.37
N ILE A 526 2.31 10.56 13.48
CA ILE A 526 3.55 10.02 14.06
C ILE A 526 3.36 9.65 15.53
N ALA A 527 2.68 10.47 16.33
CA ALA A 527 2.44 10.14 17.74
C ALA A 527 1.58 8.87 17.89
N ASP A 528 0.59 8.69 17.00
CA ASP A 528 -0.24 7.49 16.95
C ASP A 528 0.56 6.26 16.51
N GLU A 529 1.47 6.38 15.54
CA GLU A 529 2.40 5.33 15.11
C GLU A 529 3.31 4.88 16.26
N LEU A 530 4.05 5.84 16.84
CA LEU A 530 5.01 5.61 17.92
C LEU A 530 4.41 4.93 19.17
N ILE A 531 3.13 5.19 19.50
CA ILE A 531 2.49 4.58 20.68
C ILE A 531 1.89 3.20 20.37
N ASN A 532 1.53 2.93 19.12
CA ASN A 532 0.94 1.66 18.70
C ASN A 532 1.98 0.62 18.29
N SER A 533 3.18 1.04 17.90
CA SER A 533 4.33 0.19 17.63
C SER A 533 4.97 -0.40 18.90
N ASP A 534 5.31 -1.69 18.86
CA ASP A 534 6.09 -2.35 19.93
C ASP A 534 7.60 -2.06 19.82
N GLU A 535 8.15 -1.93 18.59
CA GLU A 535 9.52 -1.48 18.31
C GLU A 535 9.76 -0.08 18.89
N SER A 536 8.89 0.88 18.57
CA SER A 536 8.92 2.22 19.14
C SER A 536 8.92 2.20 20.67
N MET A 537 8.06 1.37 21.28
CA MET A 537 8.03 1.23 22.74
C MET A 537 9.32 0.67 23.29
N LEU A 538 9.90 -0.34 22.65
CA LEU A 538 11.20 -0.88 23.01
C LEU A 538 12.28 0.23 23.00
N TYR A 539 12.35 1.01 21.93
CA TYR A 539 13.34 2.09 21.78
C TYR A 539 13.20 3.18 22.83
N TYR A 540 12.02 3.78 22.97
CA TYR A 540 11.80 4.86 23.92
C TYR A 540 11.99 4.40 25.38
N LEU A 541 11.61 3.16 25.72
CA LEU A 541 11.89 2.58 27.03
C LEU A 541 13.40 2.37 27.25
N ARG A 542 14.18 1.96 26.22
CA ARG A 542 15.65 1.88 26.31
C ARG A 542 16.26 3.26 26.58
N LEU A 543 15.78 4.32 25.92
CA LEU A 543 16.22 5.70 26.19
C LEU A 543 16.00 6.10 27.67
N VAL A 544 14.79 5.86 28.19
CA VAL A 544 14.46 6.14 29.60
C VAL A 544 15.36 5.33 30.54
N ARG A 545 15.51 4.03 30.29
CA ARG A 545 16.34 3.12 31.08
C ARG A 545 17.76 3.67 31.23
N ASP A 546 18.41 3.99 30.12
CA ASP A 546 19.83 4.37 30.13
C ASP A 546 20.06 5.76 30.74
N ARG A 547 19.17 6.73 30.52
CA ARG A 547 19.20 8.02 31.21
C ARG A 547 19.05 7.87 32.73
N GLN A 548 18.15 7.00 33.18
CA GLN A 548 17.96 6.77 34.62
C GLN A 548 19.15 6.04 35.25
N ILE A 549 19.80 5.11 34.53
CA ILE A 549 21.04 4.47 35.00
C ILE A 549 22.16 5.51 35.16
N ALA A 550 22.35 6.40 34.18
CA ALA A 550 23.34 7.48 34.27
C ALA A 550 23.08 8.41 35.47
N LYS A 551 21.82 8.80 35.72
CA LYS A 551 21.43 9.58 36.90
C LYS A 551 21.74 8.84 38.20
N LEU A 552 21.42 7.55 38.28
CA LEU A 552 21.67 6.72 39.46
C LEU A 552 23.17 6.60 39.76
N LYS A 553 24.01 6.43 38.73
CA LYS A 553 25.48 6.46 38.83
C LYS A 553 25.99 7.81 39.35
N LYS A 554 25.49 8.94 38.81
CA LYS A 554 25.83 10.30 39.27
C LYS A 554 25.48 10.55 40.74
N LEU A 555 24.46 9.86 41.28
CA LEU A 555 24.09 9.91 42.70
C LEU A 555 24.95 9.01 43.62
N GLY A 556 25.95 8.30 43.09
CA GLY A 556 26.97 7.61 43.88
C GLY A 556 26.63 6.18 44.31
N VAL A 557 25.75 5.48 43.59
CA VAL A 557 25.37 4.09 43.90
C VAL A 557 26.50 3.06 43.72
N THR A 558 27.51 3.39 42.91
CA THR A 558 28.55 2.47 42.41
C THR A 558 29.45 1.86 43.49
N GLY A 559 29.50 2.47 44.68
CA GLY A 559 30.30 1.98 45.81
C GLY A 559 29.70 0.81 46.59
N LYS A 560 28.48 0.35 46.26
CA LYS A 560 27.81 -0.76 46.97
C LYS A 560 28.28 -2.11 46.43
N SER A 561 28.51 -3.09 47.30
CA SER A 561 29.01 -4.43 46.89
C SER A 561 28.09 -5.15 45.90
N SER A 562 26.77 -4.98 46.02
CA SER A 562 25.77 -5.56 45.10
C SER A 562 25.67 -4.82 43.75
N TRP A 563 26.32 -3.66 43.59
CA TRP A 563 26.37 -2.96 42.30
C TRP A 563 27.12 -3.77 41.23
N LYS A 564 28.10 -4.59 41.64
CA LYS A 564 28.81 -5.47 40.73
C LYS A 564 27.91 -6.51 40.08
N GLU A 565 26.92 -7.03 40.81
CA GLU A 565 25.90 -7.93 40.26
C GLU A 565 25.05 -7.22 39.22
N PHE A 566 24.68 -5.96 39.47
CA PHE A 566 23.95 -5.13 38.51
C PHE A 566 24.75 -4.90 37.22
N GLU A 567 26.03 -4.49 37.31
CA GLU A 567 26.86 -4.25 36.13
C GLU A 567 27.12 -5.54 35.34
N THR A 568 27.24 -6.68 36.02
CA THR A 568 27.38 -8.00 35.35
C THR A 568 26.11 -8.33 34.58
N ALA A 569 24.93 -8.20 35.20
CA ALA A 569 23.66 -8.42 34.52
C ALA A 569 23.47 -7.46 33.34
N ARG A 570 23.81 -6.17 33.51
CA ARG A 570 23.76 -5.18 32.44
C ARG A 570 24.68 -5.52 31.28
N SER A 571 25.89 -6.03 31.55
CA SER A 571 26.81 -6.46 30.49
C SER A 571 26.27 -7.62 29.65
N MET A 572 25.33 -8.40 30.21
CA MET A 572 24.71 -9.56 29.58
C MET A 572 23.32 -9.26 28.99
N GLY A 573 22.84 -8.00 29.05
CA GLY A 573 21.47 -7.66 28.62
C GLY A 573 20.36 -8.18 29.55
N ASP A 574 20.69 -8.70 30.73
CA ASP A 574 19.73 -9.36 31.64
C ASP A 574 18.96 -8.33 32.49
N THR A 575 17.92 -7.76 31.87
CA THR A 575 17.05 -6.74 32.46
C THR A 575 16.31 -7.24 33.71
N GLU A 576 15.94 -8.53 33.77
CA GLU A 576 15.30 -9.12 34.94
C GLU A 576 16.25 -9.15 36.15
N THR A 577 17.49 -9.63 35.95
CA THR A 577 18.49 -9.64 37.02
C THR A 577 18.90 -8.24 37.42
N MET A 578 18.99 -7.28 36.48
CA MET A 578 19.18 -5.86 36.80
C MET A 578 18.08 -5.34 37.75
N THR A 579 16.82 -5.68 37.46
CA THR A 579 15.65 -5.31 38.28
C THR A 579 15.75 -5.91 39.69
N ILE A 580 16.01 -7.21 39.79
CA ILE A 580 16.19 -7.93 41.07
C ILE A 580 17.33 -7.32 41.88
N SER A 581 18.44 -6.97 41.23
CA SER A 581 19.60 -6.36 41.86
C SER A 581 19.26 -4.99 42.46
N LEU A 582 18.54 -4.13 41.72
CA LEU A 582 18.08 -2.84 42.26
C LEU A 582 17.14 -2.99 43.44
N CYS A 583 16.17 -3.93 43.40
CA CYS A 583 15.30 -4.22 44.54
C CYS A 583 16.12 -4.58 45.79
N LYS A 584 17.16 -5.41 45.66
CA LYS A 584 18.07 -5.76 46.76
C LYS A 584 18.85 -4.54 47.27
N ILE A 585 19.45 -3.75 46.37
CA ILE A 585 20.30 -2.59 46.68
C ILE A 585 19.55 -1.50 47.45
N PHE A 586 18.27 -1.30 47.13
CA PHE A 586 17.43 -0.23 47.67
C PHE A 586 16.32 -0.74 48.62
N LYS A 587 16.26 -2.05 48.87
CA LYS A 587 15.22 -2.70 49.70
C LYS A 587 13.81 -2.40 49.23
N LEU A 588 13.61 -2.43 47.91
CA LEU A 588 12.32 -2.20 47.27
C LEU A 588 11.55 -3.52 47.15
N SER A 589 10.22 -3.44 47.16
CA SER A 589 9.36 -4.55 46.75
C SER A 589 9.53 -4.83 45.26
N ALA A 590 9.22 -6.05 44.83
CA ALA A 590 9.16 -6.38 43.40
C ALA A 590 8.11 -5.49 42.70
N PRO A 591 8.39 -5.01 41.47
CA PRO A 591 7.43 -4.20 40.72
C PRO A 591 6.20 -5.03 40.34
N VAL A 592 5.03 -4.39 40.31
CA VAL A 592 3.80 -5.00 39.81
C VAL A 592 3.95 -5.25 38.31
N LYS A 593 3.64 -6.47 37.86
CA LYS A 593 3.64 -6.90 36.46
C LYS A 593 2.32 -6.48 35.77
N ASP A 594 2.27 -5.26 35.29
CA ASP A 594 1.08 -4.61 34.70
C ASP A 594 1.36 -3.96 33.33
N TYR A 595 2.43 -4.36 32.63
CA TYR A 595 2.80 -3.79 31.32
C TYR A 595 1.66 -3.88 30.30
N GLU A 596 1.09 -5.05 30.06
CA GLU A 596 -0.03 -5.25 29.12
C GLU A 596 -1.20 -4.31 29.39
N LYS A 597 -1.57 -4.17 30.67
CA LYS A 597 -2.63 -3.25 31.08
C LYS A 597 -2.23 -1.79 30.86
N TRP A 598 -0.99 -1.44 31.21
CA TRP A 598 -0.44 -0.11 31.08
C TRP A 598 -0.36 0.33 29.61
N ILE A 599 0.11 -0.52 28.70
CA ILE A 599 0.19 -0.18 27.28
C ILE A 599 -1.20 -0.16 26.63
N ALA A 600 -2.10 -1.09 26.98
CA ALA A 600 -3.48 -1.08 26.49
C ALA A 600 -4.23 0.21 26.89
N GLU A 601 -4.02 0.74 28.09
CA GLU A 601 -4.59 2.03 28.51
C GLU A 601 -4.09 3.22 27.66
N ARG A 602 -2.89 3.13 27.08
CA ARG A 602 -2.30 4.18 26.22
C ARG A 602 -2.76 4.06 24.77
N ARG A 603 -2.85 2.83 24.28
CA ARG A 603 -3.36 2.48 22.94
C ARG A 603 -4.88 2.57 22.83
N ALA A 604 -5.59 2.69 23.97
CA ALA A 604 -7.03 2.82 23.99
C ALA A 604 -7.49 4.08 23.24
N LYS A 605 -8.10 3.88 22.07
CA LYS A 605 -8.80 4.93 21.34
C LYS A 605 -10.17 5.18 21.98
N PRO A 606 -10.68 6.43 22.01
CA PRO A 606 -12.04 6.70 22.44
C PRO A 606 -13.04 5.87 21.63
N GLU A 607 -14.07 5.34 22.30
CA GLU A 607 -15.14 4.61 21.63
C GLU A 607 -15.84 5.56 20.66
N SER A 608 -15.72 5.27 19.37
CA SER A 608 -16.41 5.99 18.29
C SER A 608 -17.44 5.07 17.64
N ALA A 609 -18.51 5.66 17.12
CA ALA A 609 -19.44 4.89 16.31
C ALA A 609 -18.71 4.40 15.05
N LYS A 610 -18.81 3.10 14.78
CA LYS A 610 -18.29 2.42 13.59
C LYS A 610 -19.40 2.01 12.64
N VAL A 611 -20.65 2.23 13.03
CA VAL A 611 -21.83 2.02 12.20
C VAL A 611 -22.75 3.24 12.27
N ALA A 612 -23.53 3.45 11.21
CA ALA A 612 -24.54 4.50 11.17
C ALA A 612 -25.74 4.11 10.31
N TRP A 613 -26.83 4.86 10.45
CA TRP A 613 -27.99 4.78 9.58
C TRP A 613 -28.62 6.16 9.40
N ASN A 614 -29.42 6.33 8.35
CA ASN A 614 -30.22 7.54 8.13
C ASN A 614 -31.43 7.24 7.23
N ASN A 615 -32.54 7.97 7.41
CA ASN A 615 -33.69 7.98 6.50
C ASN A 615 -34.22 9.38 6.18
N GLU A 616 -33.58 10.44 6.71
CA GLU A 616 -33.95 11.83 6.47
C GLU A 616 -33.29 12.39 5.20
N TRP A 617 -32.16 11.81 4.80
CA TRP A 617 -31.49 12.14 3.56
C TRP A 617 -32.16 11.38 2.40
N PHE A 618 -32.95 12.10 1.60
CA PHE A 618 -33.78 11.62 0.47
C PHE A 618 -34.93 10.63 0.82
N PRO A 619 -35.92 11.03 1.65
CA PRO A 619 -37.03 10.14 2.01
C PRO A 619 -37.98 9.88 0.82
N PRO A 620 -38.56 8.66 0.68
CA PRO A 620 -38.42 7.49 1.57
C PRO A 620 -37.26 6.58 1.15
N SER A 621 -36.10 6.76 1.78
CA SER A 621 -34.89 5.95 1.59
C SER A 621 -34.34 5.59 2.96
N TRP A 622 -33.76 4.39 3.10
CA TRP A 622 -33.08 3.98 4.32
C TRP A 622 -31.66 3.54 3.99
N ILE A 623 -30.70 4.12 4.68
CA ILE A 623 -29.28 3.88 4.47
C ILE A 623 -28.70 3.33 5.77
N TRP A 624 -27.82 2.35 5.67
CA TRP A 624 -27.06 1.80 6.77
C TRP A 624 -25.63 1.52 6.32
N GLU A 625 -24.68 1.66 7.25
CA GLU A 625 -23.26 1.49 6.93
C GLU A 625 -22.47 0.94 8.11
N SER A 626 -21.35 0.30 7.79
CA SER A 626 -20.15 0.19 8.63
C SER A 626 -19.10 1.19 8.13
N GLU A 627 -17.97 1.28 8.81
CA GLU A 627 -16.81 2.00 8.31
C GLU A 627 -16.29 1.45 6.96
N LYS A 628 -16.49 0.15 6.67
CA LYS A 628 -16.02 -0.50 5.44
C LYS A 628 -17.01 -0.40 4.27
N ALA A 629 -18.34 -0.43 4.51
CA ALA A 629 -19.34 -0.49 3.44
C ALA A 629 -20.62 0.28 3.77
N SER A 630 -21.35 0.74 2.74
CA SER A 630 -22.60 1.49 2.89
C SER A 630 -23.62 1.06 1.84
N PHE A 631 -24.85 0.81 2.27
CA PHE A 631 -25.95 0.35 1.44
C PHE A 631 -27.18 1.22 1.63
N ARG A 632 -28.01 1.27 0.60
CA ARG A 632 -29.28 1.99 0.61
C ARG A 632 -30.39 1.12 0.08
N ILE A 633 -31.58 1.32 0.61
CA ILE A 633 -32.80 0.77 0.04
C ILE A 633 -33.88 1.84 -0.11
N TYR A 634 -34.49 1.90 -1.29
CA TYR A 634 -35.59 2.79 -1.62
C TYR A 634 -36.57 2.03 -2.52
N ASP A 635 -37.85 2.05 -2.18
CA ASP A 635 -38.91 1.35 -2.92
C ASP A 635 -38.62 -0.14 -3.25
N GLY A 636 -37.74 -0.80 -2.48
CA GLY A 636 -37.32 -2.19 -2.68
C GLY A 636 -36.11 -2.41 -3.58
N HIS A 637 -35.52 -1.36 -4.16
CA HIS A 637 -34.23 -1.41 -4.85
C HIS A 637 -33.09 -1.30 -3.86
N LEU A 638 -32.05 -2.14 -4.01
CA LEU A 638 -30.89 -2.15 -3.11
C LEU A 638 -29.65 -1.59 -3.81
N ASP A 639 -29.17 -0.47 -3.30
CA ASP A 639 -28.06 0.30 -3.83
C ASP A 639 -26.82 0.20 -2.93
N MET A 640 -25.64 0.57 -3.45
CA MET A 640 -24.42 0.64 -2.67
C MET A 640 -23.66 1.94 -2.91
N PHE A 641 -22.94 2.40 -1.88
CA PHE A 641 -21.98 3.48 -2.01
C PHE A 641 -20.55 2.92 -1.96
N GLY A 642 -19.73 3.35 -2.92
CA GLY A 642 -18.29 3.20 -2.85
C GLY A 642 -17.71 4.26 -1.91
N LYS A 643 -16.64 3.89 -1.18
CA LYS A 643 -15.96 4.76 -0.22
C LYS A 643 -14.48 4.86 -0.57
N HIS A 644 -13.88 6.06 -0.48
CA HIS A 644 -12.41 6.22 -0.59
C HIS A 644 -11.66 5.95 0.71
N LYS A 645 -12.39 5.87 1.83
CA LYS A 645 -11.82 5.75 3.17
C LYS A 645 -12.71 4.87 4.04
N GLU A 646 -12.07 4.14 4.93
CA GLU A 646 -12.73 3.29 5.91
C GLU A 646 -13.30 4.10 7.07
N GLU A 647 -14.37 4.82 6.79
CA GLU A 647 -15.03 5.70 7.74
C GLU A 647 -16.53 5.77 7.50
N LEU A 648 -17.25 6.26 8.50
CA LEU A 648 -18.66 6.60 8.35
C LEU A 648 -18.82 7.80 7.41
N ILE A 649 -19.63 7.63 6.37
CA ILE A 649 -19.96 8.67 5.39
C ILE A 649 -21.34 9.27 5.65
N ILE A 650 -22.30 8.49 6.17
CA ILE A 650 -23.69 8.94 6.39
C ILE A 650 -23.76 10.18 7.29
N PRO A 651 -23.02 10.27 8.42
CA PRO A 651 -23.02 11.49 9.25
C PRO A 651 -22.44 12.73 8.55
N LYS A 652 -21.72 12.55 7.43
CA LYS A 652 -21.03 13.59 6.68
C LYS A 652 -21.79 14.03 5.43
N LEU A 653 -22.85 13.32 5.03
CA LEU A 653 -23.63 13.65 3.84
C LEU A 653 -24.30 15.02 3.99
N GLN A 654 -24.09 15.88 2.99
CA GLN A 654 -24.64 17.24 2.95
C GLN A 654 -25.81 17.32 1.97
N ASN A 655 -26.86 18.05 2.34
CA ASN A 655 -27.99 18.29 1.45
C ASN A 655 -27.57 19.16 0.25
N GLY A 656 -27.96 18.75 -0.97
CA GLY A 656 -27.73 19.51 -2.20
C GLY A 656 -26.40 19.22 -2.92
N VAL A 657 -25.55 18.35 -2.38
CA VAL A 657 -24.39 17.80 -3.08
C VAL A 657 -24.82 16.58 -3.89
N SER A 658 -24.35 16.47 -5.14
CA SER A 658 -24.63 15.28 -5.97
C SER A 658 -23.93 14.06 -5.39
N TYR A 659 -24.66 12.98 -5.18
CA TYR A 659 -24.11 11.68 -4.78
C TYR A 659 -23.86 10.76 -5.98
N HIS A 660 -24.36 11.11 -7.16
CA HIS A 660 -24.07 10.44 -8.44
C HIS A 660 -22.79 10.96 -9.11
N SER A 661 -21.97 11.70 -8.38
CA SER A 661 -20.69 12.22 -8.85
C SER A 661 -19.68 12.03 -7.74
N GLU A 662 -18.48 11.57 -8.09
CA GLU A 662 -17.41 11.27 -7.13
C GLU A 662 -17.13 12.46 -6.20
N GLN A 663 -17.23 12.21 -4.89
CA GLN A 663 -16.92 13.15 -3.82
C GLN A 663 -15.71 12.66 -3.04
N SER A 664 -15.14 13.49 -2.15
CA SER A 664 -14.00 13.09 -1.31
C SER A 664 -14.28 11.89 -0.39
N TRP A 665 -15.56 11.57 -0.15
CA TRP A 665 -15.99 10.41 0.64
C TRP A 665 -16.31 9.19 -0.25
N GLY A 666 -16.44 9.36 -1.57
CA GLY A 666 -16.88 8.34 -2.53
C GLY A 666 -18.14 8.78 -3.31
N MET A 667 -18.94 7.82 -3.76
CA MET A 667 -20.19 8.08 -4.49
C MET A 667 -21.16 6.90 -4.43
N ASP A 668 -22.36 7.08 -4.96
CA ASP A 668 -23.26 6.00 -5.34
C ASP A 668 -22.70 5.32 -6.60
N VAL A 669 -22.44 4.01 -6.51
CA VAL A 669 -21.66 3.25 -7.51
C VAL A 669 -22.50 2.20 -8.23
N LEU A 670 -23.82 2.14 -8.03
CA LEU A 670 -24.65 1.10 -8.65
C LEU A 670 -25.90 1.68 -9.32
N HIS A 671 -25.97 1.58 -10.65
CA HIS A 671 -27.20 1.89 -11.37
C HIS A 671 -28.15 0.71 -11.30
N VAL A 672 -29.10 0.78 -10.37
CA VAL A 672 -30.08 -0.30 -10.19
C VAL A 672 -31.14 -0.37 -11.30
N ASP A 673 -31.46 0.74 -11.98
CA ASP A 673 -32.49 0.84 -13.01
C ASP A 673 -33.80 0.07 -12.67
N LYS A 674 -34.12 -0.98 -13.42
CA LYS A 674 -35.32 -1.84 -13.24
C LYS A 674 -35.02 -3.14 -12.48
N SER A 675 -33.79 -3.31 -12.04
CA SER A 675 -33.28 -4.49 -11.37
C SER A 675 -33.60 -4.47 -9.87
N SER A 676 -33.19 -5.52 -9.18
CA SER A 676 -33.24 -5.63 -7.72
C SER A 676 -32.02 -5.01 -7.03
N GLY A 677 -31.01 -4.58 -7.79
CA GLY A 677 -29.75 -4.06 -7.27
C GLY A 677 -28.89 -5.14 -6.63
N CYS A 678 -28.21 -4.85 -5.52
CA CYS A 678 -27.33 -5.81 -4.83
C CYS A 678 -28.06 -6.53 -3.68
N GLY A 679 -28.92 -7.49 -4.01
CA GLY A 679 -29.60 -8.34 -3.02
C GLY A 679 -31.05 -7.99 -2.76
N GLY A 680 -31.72 -7.27 -3.67
CA GLY A 680 -33.17 -7.05 -3.60
C GLY A 680 -33.97 -8.34 -3.83
N LEU A 681 -35.26 -8.33 -3.47
CA LEU A 681 -36.04 -9.55 -3.33
C LEU A 681 -37.16 -9.72 -4.36
N THR A 682 -37.45 -10.98 -4.68
CA THR A 682 -38.64 -11.42 -5.41
C THR A 682 -39.30 -12.56 -4.64
N LEU A 683 -40.60 -12.45 -4.35
CA LEU A 683 -41.37 -13.51 -3.72
C LEU A 683 -41.99 -14.40 -4.80
N TYR A 684 -41.74 -15.70 -4.77
CA TYR A 684 -42.39 -16.64 -5.66
C TYR A 684 -43.52 -17.35 -4.91
N VAL A 685 -44.75 -17.20 -5.40
CA VAL A 685 -45.93 -17.84 -4.83
C VAL A 685 -46.47 -18.82 -5.87
N ASN A 686 -46.42 -20.11 -5.57
CA ASN A 686 -46.79 -21.19 -6.49
C ASN A 686 -46.07 -21.10 -7.85
N GLY A 687 -44.82 -20.64 -7.84
CA GLY A 687 -43.97 -20.47 -9.03
C GLY A 687 -44.16 -19.14 -9.77
N ILE A 688 -45.10 -18.28 -9.37
CA ILE A 688 -45.30 -16.95 -9.96
C ILE A 688 -44.43 -15.94 -9.21
N ALA A 689 -43.63 -15.17 -9.95
CA ALA A 689 -42.75 -14.14 -9.40
C ALA A 689 -43.52 -12.85 -9.06
N TYR A 690 -43.30 -12.33 -7.85
CA TYR A 690 -43.78 -11.04 -7.37
C TYR A 690 -42.59 -10.24 -6.86
N PRO A 691 -42.05 -9.29 -7.64
CA PRO A 691 -41.00 -8.40 -7.17
C PRO A 691 -41.42 -7.70 -5.89
N VAL A 692 -40.54 -7.69 -4.89
CA VAL A 692 -40.75 -6.91 -3.67
C VAL A 692 -40.23 -5.51 -3.95
N ARG A 693 -40.88 -4.79 -4.88
CA ARG A 693 -40.49 -3.47 -5.37
C ARG A 693 -41.70 -2.62 -5.72
N ASN A 694 -41.59 -1.32 -5.52
CA ASN A 694 -42.60 -0.34 -5.90
C ASN A 694 -42.11 0.51 -7.08
N ASP A 695 -42.54 0.15 -8.28
CA ASP A 695 -42.20 0.83 -9.52
C ASP A 695 -43.29 1.87 -9.90
N GLY A 696 -44.17 2.21 -8.95
CA GLY A 696 -45.30 3.12 -9.14
C GLY A 696 -46.51 2.50 -9.86
N ASN A 697 -46.56 1.17 -10.02
CA ASN A 697 -47.64 0.48 -10.69
C ASN A 697 -48.81 0.14 -9.74
N PRO A 698 -50.05 0.05 -10.24
CA PRO A 698 -51.18 -0.38 -9.42
C PRO A 698 -50.99 -1.80 -8.87
N GLY A 699 -51.04 -1.93 -7.55
CA GLY A 699 -50.87 -3.22 -6.85
C GLY A 699 -49.45 -3.45 -6.32
N ASP A 700 -48.53 -2.53 -6.55
CA ASP A 700 -47.18 -2.60 -6.00
C ASP A 700 -47.18 -2.55 -4.45
N PRO A 701 -46.18 -3.17 -3.80
CA PRO A 701 -46.05 -3.17 -2.35
C PRO A 701 -45.81 -1.77 -1.79
N VAL A 702 -46.26 -1.54 -0.55
CA VAL A 702 -46.00 -0.30 0.20
C VAL A 702 -44.91 -0.55 1.23
N PHE A 703 -43.89 0.30 1.24
CA PHE A 703 -42.76 0.23 2.16
C PHE A 703 -42.94 1.16 3.36
N THR A 704 -42.62 0.64 4.54
CA THR A 704 -42.46 1.42 5.78
C THR A 704 -41.26 0.88 6.54
N GLY A 705 -40.56 1.70 7.32
CA GLY A 705 -39.43 1.20 8.10
C GLY A 705 -38.97 2.11 9.21
N GLY A 706 -38.01 1.62 9.99
CA GLY A 706 -37.43 2.34 11.12
C GLY A 706 -36.26 1.61 11.76
N LEU A 707 -35.61 2.28 12.72
CA LEU A 707 -34.49 1.73 13.49
C LEU A 707 -34.98 0.66 14.47
N VAL A 708 -34.30 -0.49 14.49
CA VAL A 708 -34.50 -1.57 15.48
C VAL A 708 -33.47 -1.49 16.60
N LYS A 709 -32.20 -1.33 16.23
CA LYS A 709 -31.08 -1.35 17.17
C LYS A 709 -29.93 -0.48 16.67
N GLN A 710 -29.27 0.22 17.60
CA GLN A 710 -28.03 0.95 17.34
C GLN A 710 -27.12 0.87 18.57
N THR A 711 -25.90 0.40 18.36
CA THR A 711 -24.75 0.44 19.27
C THR A 711 -23.55 1.00 18.51
N PRO A 712 -22.41 1.30 19.15
CA PRO A 712 -21.20 1.73 18.44
C PRO A 712 -20.75 0.77 17.34
N ASP A 713 -20.99 -0.54 17.53
CA ASP A 713 -20.53 -1.59 16.59
C ASP A 713 -21.63 -2.28 15.77
N GLU A 714 -22.92 -1.94 15.95
CA GLU A 714 -24.02 -2.63 15.26
C GLU A 714 -25.22 -1.71 15.05
N VAL A 715 -25.74 -1.69 13.83
CA VAL A 715 -26.99 -0.99 13.50
C VAL A 715 -27.89 -1.92 12.71
N THR A 716 -29.16 -2.02 13.11
CA THR A 716 -30.18 -2.80 12.43
C THR A 716 -31.40 -1.93 12.17
N ILE A 717 -31.82 -1.87 10.91
CA ILE A 717 -33.08 -1.24 10.49
C ILE A 717 -34.11 -2.32 10.15
N GLU A 718 -35.38 -1.98 10.11
CA GLU A 718 -36.47 -2.86 9.67
C GLU A 718 -37.30 -2.19 8.59
N LEU A 719 -37.63 -2.95 7.54
CA LEU A 719 -38.45 -2.53 6.42
C LEU A 719 -39.56 -3.54 6.20
N LEU A 720 -40.79 -3.06 6.08
CA LEU A 720 -41.97 -3.86 5.84
C LEU A 720 -42.52 -3.52 4.46
N ALA A 721 -42.50 -4.49 3.56
CA ALA A 721 -43.16 -4.43 2.26
C ALA A 721 -44.52 -5.13 2.36
N LYS A 722 -45.61 -4.37 2.38
CA LYS A 722 -46.99 -4.90 2.48
C LYS A 722 -47.64 -4.96 1.11
N GLY A 723 -48.39 -6.02 0.85
CA GLY A 723 -49.13 -6.17 -0.41
C GLY A 723 -48.40 -6.99 -1.48
N VAL A 724 -47.34 -7.72 -1.11
CA VAL A 724 -46.59 -8.57 -2.04
C VAL A 724 -47.41 -9.81 -2.39
N GLY A 725 -47.46 -10.23 -3.65
CA GLY A 725 -48.15 -11.47 -4.04
C GLY A 725 -49.59 -11.27 -4.55
N PRO A 726 -50.40 -12.35 -4.60
CA PRO A 726 -51.77 -12.28 -5.07
C PRO A 726 -52.64 -11.34 -4.21
N ALA A 727 -53.37 -10.42 -4.86
CA ALA A 727 -54.13 -9.38 -4.16
C ALA A 727 -55.15 -9.90 -3.13
N GLN A 728 -55.69 -11.11 -3.31
CA GLN A 728 -56.67 -11.67 -2.36
C GLN A 728 -56.03 -12.24 -1.09
N ASN A 729 -54.75 -12.64 -1.17
CA ASN A 729 -53.98 -13.26 -0.08
C ASN A 729 -52.54 -12.74 -0.15
N SER A 730 -52.36 -11.44 0.08
CA SER A 730 -51.03 -10.83 0.00
C SER A 730 -50.18 -11.17 1.23
N TYR A 731 -48.88 -11.07 1.03
CA TYR A 731 -47.85 -11.26 2.00
C TYR A 731 -47.31 -9.91 2.50
N THR A 732 -46.73 -9.94 3.69
CA THR A 732 -45.83 -8.91 4.18
C THR A 732 -44.42 -9.50 4.22
N VAL A 733 -43.48 -8.83 3.57
CA VAL A 733 -42.06 -9.21 3.60
C VAL A 733 -41.35 -8.22 4.52
N ILE A 734 -40.75 -8.73 5.60
CA ILE A 734 -40.02 -7.96 6.60
C ILE A 734 -38.53 -8.16 6.34
N TRP A 735 -37.78 -7.07 6.10
CA TRP A 735 -36.34 -7.07 5.88
C TRP A 735 -35.67 -6.41 7.07
N ARG A 736 -34.61 -7.03 7.59
CA ARG A 736 -33.77 -6.48 8.66
C ARG A 736 -32.30 -6.49 8.23
N PRO A 737 -31.86 -5.46 7.50
CA PRO A 737 -30.46 -5.21 7.24
C PRO A 737 -29.73 -4.87 8.54
N THR A 738 -28.54 -5.44 8.71
CA THR A 738 -27.63 -5.14 9.80
C THR A 738 -26.24 -4.81 9.24
N ALA A 739 -25.70 -3.65 9.64
CA ALA A 739 -24.26 -3.37 9.51
C ALA A 739 -23.57 -3.62 10.85
N LEU A 740 -22.34 -4.12 10.76
CA LEU A 740 -21.48 -4.50 11.86
C LEU A 740 -20.12 -3.84 11.67
N ALA A 741 -19.51 -3.37 12.75
CA ALA A 741 -18.18 -2.78 12.72
C ALA A 741 -17.16 -3.74 12.08
N GLY A 742 -16.24 -3.18 11.29
CA GLY A 742 -15.15 -3.89 10.63
C GLY A 742 -15.58 -4.85 9.52
N ARG A 743 -16.84 -4.83 9.06
CA ARG A 743 -17.35 -5.74 8.02
C ARG A 743 -17.71 -5.00 6.74
N ALA A 744 -17.24 -5.50 5.61
CA ALA A 744 -17.60 -5.03 4.28
C ALA A 744 -18.96 -5.60 3.79
N ASP A 745 -19.44 -6.67 4.43
CA ASP A 745 -20.75 -7.24 4.13
C ASP A 745 -21.85 -6.74 5.08
N SER A 746 -23.10 -6.82 4.63
CA SER A 746 -24.28 -6.60 5.46
C SER A 746 -25.09 -7.88 5.59
N ARG A 747 -25.46 -8.20 6.85
CA ARG A 747 -26.38 -9.30 7.15
C ARG A 747 -27.81 -8.88 6.83
N MET A 748 -28.52 -9.69 6.05
CA MET A 748 -29.89 -9.47 5.61
C MET A 748 -30.80 -10.57 6.17
N GLU A 749 -31.63 -10.25 7.16
CA GLU A 749 -32.67 -11.16 7.67
C GLU A 749 -34.02 -10.86 7.03
N VAL A 750 -34.66 -11.88 6.46
CA VAL A 750 -35.95 -11.76 5.79
C VAL A 750 -36.96 -12.71 6.41
N ILE A 751 -38.14 -12.18 6.75
CA ILE A 751 -39.28 -12.95 7.24
C ILE A 751 -40.47 -12.67 6.32
N VAL A 752 -41.14 -13.72 5.87
CA VAL A 752 -42.37 -13.62 5.08
C VAL A 752 -43.57 -14.01 5.94
N GLU A 753 -44.55 -13.12 6.04
CA GLU A 753 -45.79 -13.31 6.81
C GLU A 753 -47.02 -13.16 5.92
N GLY A 754 -48.15 -13.71 6.38
CA GLY A 754 -49.43 -13.63 5.65
C GLY A 754 -49.56 -14.66 4.52
N GLY A 755 -50.41 -14.34 3.54
CA GLY A 755 -50.76 -15.22 2.43
C GLY A 755 -51.56 -16.47 2.79
N ASN A 756 -51.72 -17.37 1.82
CA ASN A 756 -52.46 -18.62 1.99
C ASN A 756 -51.52 -19.74 2.52
N PRO A 757 -51.88 -20.46 3.60
CA PRO A 757 -51.03 -21.52 4.18
C PRO A 757 -50.66 -22.67 3.23
N ASP A 758 -51.47 -22.90 2.20
CA ASP A 758 -51.25 -23.98 1.22
C ASP A 758 -50.32 -23.57 0.06
N ASP A 759 -49.94 -22.29 -0.02
CA ASP A 759 -49.08 -21.80 -1.09
C ASP A 759 -47.64 -22.28 -0.91
N LYS A 760 -47.00 -22.67 -2.01
CA LYS A 760 -45.55 -22.89 -2.05
C LYS A 760 -44.86 -21.53 -2.18
N VAL A 761 -44.12 -21.14 -1.14
CA VAL A 761 -43.39 -19.85 -1.09
C VAL A 761 -41.89 -20.07 -1.25
N GLU A 762 -41.26 -19.31 -2.13
CA GLU A 762 -39.81 -19.27 -2.33
C GLU A 762 -39.34 -17.81 -2.42
N LEU A 763 -38.09 -17.54 -2.06
CA LEU A 763 -37.51 -16.20 -2.04
C LEU A 763 -36.37 -16.12 -3.05
N GLY A 764 -36.52 -15.29 -4.09
CA GLY A 764 -35.42 -14.91 -4.98
C GLY A 764 -34.67 -13.72 -4.42
N ILE A 765 -33.34 -13.80 -4.44
CA ILE A 765 -32.43 -12.72 -4.09
C ILE A 765 -31.61 -12.42 -5.34
N GLY A 766 -31.66 -11.18 -5.82
CA GLY A 766 -31.09 -10.81 -7.12
C GLY A 766 -29.86 -9.91 -7.01
N ILE A 767 -28.94 -10.08 -7.97
CA ILE A 767 -27.88 -9.15 -8.31
C ILE A 767 -28.22 -8.56 -9.68
N VAL A 768 -28.08 -7.25 -9.85
CA VAL A 768 -28.24 -6.59 -11.16
C VAL A 768 -27.27 -7.16 -12.19
N ARG A 769 -27.72 -7.29 -13.44
CA ARG A 769 -26.86 -7.60 -14.58
C ARG A 769 -26.23 -6.33 -15.13
N MET A 770 -24.90 -6.25 -15.10
CA MET A 770 -24.17 -5.17 -15.76
C MET A 770 -24.01 -5.48 -17.26
N ASN A 771 -23.78 -4.45 -18.08
CA ASN A 771 -23.58 -4.68 -19.52
C ASN A 771 -22.31 -5.49 -19.79
N ASP A 772 -21.28 -5.22 -19.00
CA ASP A 772 -20.00 -5.89 -19.03
C ASP A 772 -19.74 -6.51 -17.65
N GLU A 773 -19.82 -7.85 -17.58
CA GLU A 773 -19.64 -8.58 -16.32
C GLU A 773 -19.15 -10.02 -16.50
N SER A 774 -18.43 -10.46 -15.48
CA SER A 774 -18.09 -11.85 -15.18
C SER A 774 -18.91 -12.33 -13.98
N PHE A 775 -19.99 -13.06 -14.25
CA PHE A 775 -20.86 -13.64 -13.23
C PHE A 775 -20.46 -15.07 -12.86
N PHE A 776 -20.46 -15.39 -11.57
CA PHE A 776 -20.16 -16.72 -11.05
C PHE A 776 -21.13 -17.20 -9.97
N SER A 777 -21.28 -18.53 -9.87
CA SER A 777 -22.16 -19.19 -8.89
C SER A 777 -21.50 -20.41 -8.27
N LYS A 778 -21.30 -20.39 -6.95
CA LYS A 778 -20.71 -21.49 -6.16
C LYS A 778 -21.73 -22.05 -5.18
N GLN A 779 -22.71 -22.75 -5.72
CA GLN A 779 -23.84 -23.34 -4.98
C GLN A 779 -23.43 -24.23 -3.79
N LYS A 780 -22.27 -24.92 -3.87
CA LYS A 780 -21.77 -25.80 -2.80
C LYS A 780 -21.40 -25.07 -1.51
N ILE A 781 -21.04 -23.79 -1.62
CA ILE A 781 -20.72 -22.92 -0.48
C ILE A 781 -21.80 -21.86 -0.25
N GLY A 782 -22.79 -21.75 -1.16
CA GLY A 782 -23.91 -20.83 -1.03
C GLY A 782 -23.52 -19.41 -1.40
N LEU A 783 -22.95 -19.23 -2.60
CA LEU A 783 -22.41 -17.95 -3.04
C LEU A 783 -22.78 -17.69 -4.51
N ILE A 784 -23.15 -16.46 -4.83
CA ILE A 784 -23.13 -15.90 -6.20
C ILE A 784 -22.43 -14.54 -6.17
N GLY A 785 -21.79 -14.16 -7.27
CA GLY A 785 -21.13 -12.87 -7.41
C GLY A 785 -21.02 -12.43 -8.87
N SER A 786 -20.82 -11.13 -9.07
CA SER A 786 -20.53 -10.51 -10.35
C SER A 786 -19.39 -9.51 -10.17
N TRP A 787 -18.43 -9.52 -11.09
CA TRP A 787 -17.41 -8.49 -11.25
C TRP A 787 -17.65 -7.81 -12.58
N GLY A 788 -17.76 -6.48 -12.63
CA GLY A 788 -18.10 -5.82 -13.89
C GLY A 788 -18.00 -4.32 -13.88
N PHE A 789 -18.12 -3.74 -15.07
CA PHE A 789 -17.99 -2.32 -15.31
C PHE A 789 -19.35 -1.63 -15.38
N GLN A 790 -19.51 -0.54 -14.62
CA GLN A 790 -20.78 0.17 -14.52
C GLN A 790 -20.90 1.24 -15.63
N ASP A 791 -20.06 2.27 -15.55
CA ASP A 791 -19.92 3.33 -16.54
C ASP A 791 -18.60 4.11 -16.26
N PRO A 792 -18.06 4.91 -17.21
CA PRO A 792 -16.79 5.64 -17.02
C PRO A 792 -16.69 6.52 -15.76
N GLY A 793 -17.81 7.05 -15.28
CA GLY A 793 -17.90 7.83 -14.06
C GLY A 793 -17.76 7.00 -12.78
N ILE A 794 -18.06 5.69 -12.83
CA ILE A 794 -17.99 4.77 -11.67
C ILE A 794 -16.79 3.83 -11.80
N GLY A 795 -16.59 3.20 -12.95
CA GLY A 795 -15.57 2.16 -13.15
C GLY A 795 -16.06 0.76 -12.79
N TRP A 796 -15.11 -0.08 -12.35
CA TRP A 796 -15.35 -1.48 -11.98
C TRP A 796 -15.89 -1.62 -10.55
N ILE A 797 -16.84 -2.54 -10.39
CA ILE A 797 -17.47 -2.88 -9.12
C ILE A 797 -17.65 -4.40 -8.95
N GLY A 798 -17.62 -4.83 -7.69
CA GLY A 798 -17.96 -6.17 -7.27
C GLY A 798 -19.34 -6.22 -6.61
N LEU A 799 -20.13 -7.24 -6.93
CA LEU A 799 -21.42 -7.54 -6.30
C LEU A 799 -21.42 -8.97 -5.80
N GLY A 800 -21.93 -9.22 -4.58
CA GLY A 800 -21.89 -10.55 -3.98
C GLY A 800 -23.07 -10.85 -3.07
N ILE A 801 -23.54 -12.09 -3.12
CA ILE A 801 -24.55 -12.64 -2.21
C ILE A 801 -24.06 -13.96 -1.64
N ILE A 802 -24.05 -14.05 -0.30
CA ILE A 802 -23.74 -15.27 0.45
C ILE A 802 -25.02 -15.75 1.14
N TYR A 803 -25.44 -16.98 0.90
CA TYR A 803 -26.73 -17.53 1.32
C TYR A 803 -26.60 -18.95 1.91
N PRO A 804 -27.58 -19.40 2.71
CA PRO A 804 -27.58 -20.73 3.29
C PRO A 804 -27.75 -21.78 2.20
N LYS A 805 -26.66 -22.49 1.87
CA LYS A 805 -26.65 -23.54 0.83
C LYS A 805 -27.75 -24.60 1.00
N SER A 806 -28.17 -24.89 2.23
CA SER A 806 -29.25 -25.85 2.52
C SER A 806 -30.64 -25.38 2.09
N SER A 807 -30.79 -24.08 1.82
CA SER A 807 -32.02 -23.47 1.34
C SER A 807 -32.02 -23.27 -0.18
N PHE A 808 -30.92 -23.53 -0.90
CA PHE A 808 -30.86 -23.36 -2.35
C PHE A 808 -31.91 -24.20 -3.09
N VAL A 809 -32.64 -23.59 -4.03
CA VAL A 809 -33.62 -24.26 -4.89
C VAL A 809 -33.18 -24.25 -6.34
N ARG A 810 -32.89 -23.07 -6.90
CA ARG A 810 -32.48 -22.88 -8.30
C ARG A 810 -31.84 -21.51 -8.53
N MET A 811 -31.15 -21.36 -9.65
CA MET A 811 -30.90 -20.06 -10.27
C MET A 811 -32.11 -19.66 -11.11
N ASP A 812 -32.45 -18.38 -11.09
CA ASP A 812 -33.45 -17.76 -11.96
C ASP A 812 -32.81 -16.58 -12.72
N GLU A 813 -32.59 -16.78 -14.01
CA GLU A 813 -31.89 -15.84 -14.88
C GLU A 813 -32.89 -14.94 -15.60
N GLN A 814 -32.87 -13.66 -15.26
CA GLN A 814 -33.74 -12.65 -15.87
C GLN A 814 -32.92 -11.72 -16.75
N LYS A 815 -33.57 -10.87 -17.54
CA LYS A 815 -32.84 -9.92 -18.37
C LYS A 815 -32.08 -8.90 -17.53
N GLU A 816 -32.66 -8.45 -16.42
CA GLU A 816 -32.12 -7.41 -15.55
C GLU A 816 -31.41 -7.94 -14.30
N ASP A 817 -31.59 -9.21 -13.93
CA ASP A 817 -31.07 -9.77 -12.69
C ASP A 817 -30.52 -11.21 -12.86
N HIS A 818 -29.46 -11.52 -12.14
CA HIS A 818 -29.07 -12.88 -11.74
C HIS A 818 -29.71 -13.19 -10.37
N ARG A 819 -30.58 -14.20 -10.26
CA ARG A 819 -31.27 -14.49 -8.99
C ARG A 819 -30.96 -15.88 -8.45
N VAL A 820 -30.63 -15.95 -7.16
CA VAL A 820 -30.67 -17.20 -6.41
C VAL A 820 -32.03 -17.36 -5.74
N VAL A 821 -32.71 -18.49 -5.98
CA VAL A 821 -34.00 -18.79 -5.35
C VAL A 821 -33.79 -19.74 -4.19
N LEU A 822 -34.27 -19.34 -3.02
CA LEU A 822 -34.18 -20.06 -1.76
C LEU A 822 -35.55 -20.57 -1.31
N LYS A 823 -35.53 -21.69 -0.60
CA LYS A 823 -36.69 -22.23 0.09
C LYS A 823 -37.10 -21.26 1.18
N CYS A 824 -38.36 -20.84 1.15
CA CYS A 824 -38.95 -19.99 2.16
C CYS A 824 -40.01 -20.75 2.95
N VAL A 825 -39.95 -20.62 4.28
CA VAL A 825 -41.01 -21.11 5.17
C VAL A 825 -41.58 -19.87 5.86
N PRO A 826 -42.86 -19.53 5.65
CA PRO A 826 -43.46 -18.37 6.29
C PRO A 826 -43.23 -18.34 7.80
N GLN A 827 -43.03 -17.14 8.35
CA GLN A 827 -42.66 -16.85 9.75
C GLN A 827 -41.30 -17.36 10.21
N LYS A 828 -40.54 -18.09 9.37
CA LYS A 828 -39.15 -18.45 9.68
C LYS A 828 -38.19 -17.49 8.97
N PRO A 829 -37.15 -16.99 9.66
CA PRO A 829 -36.18 -16.11 9.04
C PRO A 829 -35.32 -16.88 8.02
N ILE A 830 -35.04 -16.22 6.91
CA ILE A 830 -33.93 -16.55 6.01
C ILE A 830 -32.89 -15.46 6.22
N VAL A 831 -31.64 -15.87 6.42
CA VAL A 831 -30.51 -14.93 6.55
C VAL A 831 -29.60 -15.12 5.36
N TYR A 832 -29.28 -14.05 4.66
CA TYR A 832 -28.23 -13.99 3.65
C TYR A 832 -27.36 -12.77 3.92
N HIS A 833 -26.27 -12.62 3.19
CA HIS A 833 -25.38 -11.48 3.28
C HIS A 833 -25.20 -10.90 1.89
N ILE A 834 -25.06 -9.58 1.83
CA ILE A 834 -24.69 -8.83 0.63
C ILE A 834 -23.32 -8.20 0.85
N GLN A 835 -22.52 -8.12 -0.20
CA GLN A 835 -21.25 -7.43 -0.19
C GLN A 835 -21.07 -6.72 -1.52
N GLY A 836 -20.50 -5.52 -1.47
CA GLY A 836 -20.14 -4.75 -2.64
C GLY A 836 -18.67 -4.35 -2.57
N ASP A 837 -18.09 -4.05 -3.73
CA ASP A 837 -16.74 -3.53 -3.84
C ASP A 837 -16.64 -2.48 -4.95
N TRP A 838 -15.72 -1.53 -4.80
CA TRP A 838 -15.49 -0.45 -5.76
C TRP A 838 -14.00 -0.16 -5.87
N ILE A 839 -13.43 -0.46 -7.04
CA ILE A 839 -12.00 -0.40 -7.29
C ILE A 839 -11.39 0.97 -6.98
N ARG A 840 -12.05 2.07 -7.37
CA ARG A 840 -11.57 3.44 -7.11
C ARG A 840 -11.65 3.84 -5.64
N GLY A 841 -12.36 3.06 -4.83
CA GLY A 841 -12.42 3.21 -3.39
C GLY A 841 -11.19 2.65 -2.66
N HIS A 842 -10.42 1.78 -3.32
CA HIS A 842 -9.25 1.15 -2.73
C HIS A 842 -8.13 2.16 -2.55
N GLN A 843 -7.38 2.05 -1.45
CA GLN A 843 -6.13 2.80 -1.30
C GLN A 843 -5.11 2.33 -2.33
N PHE A 844 -5.03 1.03 -2.60
CA PHE A 844 -4.17 0.44 -3.61
C PHE A 844 -5.03 -0.20 -4.70
N PRO A 845 -5.59 0.59 -5.64
CA PRO A 845 -6.38 0.02 -6.72
C PRO A 845 -5.46 -0.83 -7.63
N CYS A 846 -5.59 -2.15 -7.53
CA CYS A 846 -4.99 -3.13 -8.44
C CYS A 846 -5.82 -3.25 -9.74
N CYS A 847 -5.48 -4.20 -10.60
CA CYS A 847 -6.33 -4.66 -11.70
C CYS A 847 -7.06 -5.95 -11.27
N PRO A 848 -8.00 -5.91 -10.29
CA PRO A 848 -8.59 -7.12 -9.74
C PRO A 848 -9.43 -7.85 -10.78
N SER A 849 -9.29 -9.17 -10.78
CA SER A 849 -10.03 -10.07 -11.65
C SER A 849 -11.35 -10.53 -11.01
N SER A 850 -12.17 -11.23 -11.79
CA SER A 850 -13.35 -11.93 -11.25
C SER A 850 -12.96 -12.98 -10.21
N SER A 851 -11.77 -13.58 -10.35
CA SER A 851 -11.22 -14.58 -9.42
C SER A 851 -10.87 -13.95 -8.07
N ASP A 852 -10.25 -12.77 -8.06
CA ASP A 852 -9.96 -12.02 -6.83
C ASP A 852 -11.22 -11.68 -6.06
N TRP A 853 -12.24 -11.21 -6.78
CA TRP A 853 -13.53 -10.92 -6.18
C TRP A 853 -14.20 -12.17 -5.59
N GLU A 854 -14.12 -13.30 -6.30
CA GLU A 854 -14.59 -14.58 -5.80
C GLU A 854 -13.87 -14.99 -4.50
N ASN A 855 -12.55 -14.82 -4.44
CA ASN A 855 -11.72 -15.11 -3.27
C ASN A 855 -12.10 -14.22 -2.07
N ASN A 856 -12.35 -12.94 -2.30
CA ASN A 856 -12.83 -12.01 -1.27
C ASN A 856 -14.19 -12.46 -0.69
N LEU A 857 -15.14 -12.83 -1.55
CA LEU A 857 -16.44 -13.35 -1.07
C LEU A 857 -16.32 -14.69 -0.33
N ARG A 858 -15.34 -15.54 -0.69
CA ARG A 858 -15.06 -16.79 0.02
C ARG A 858 -14.52 -16.54 1.43
N LYS A 859 -13.56 -15.61 1.58
CA LYS A 859 -13.05 -15.17 2.90
C LYS A 859 -14.20 -14.70 3.80
N THR A 860 -15.11 -13.89 3.26
CA THR A 860 -16.33 -13.47 3.99
C THR A 860 -17.23 -14.66 4.35
N ALA A 861 -17.47 -15.58 3.42
CA ALA A 861 -18.31 -16.75 3.67
C ALA A 861 -17.73 -17.66 4.77
N GLU A 862 -16.41 -17.84 4.81
CA GLU A 862 -15.71 -18.56 5.88
C GLU A 862 -15.87 -17.87 7.23
N MET A 863 -15.64 -16.55 7.27
CA MET A 863 -15.85 -15.73 8.48
C MET A 863 -17.28 -15.84 9.04
N ILE A 864 -18.29 -15.90 8.16
CA ILE A 864 -19.70 -16.08 8.57
C ILE A 864 -19.93 -17.46 9.18
N ASN A 865 -19.31 -18.51 8.65
CA ASN A 865 -19.51 -19.90 9.09
C ASN A 865 -18.70 -20.28 10.35
N LEU A 866 -17.70 -19.48 10.74
CA LEU A 866 -16.90 -19.68 11.97
C LEU A 866 -17.67 -19.30 13.25
N LYS A 867 -18.84 -18.65 13.12
CA LYS A 867 -19.74 -18.28 14.23
C LYS A 867 -21.00 -19.13 14.19
#